data_AF-X5FNV0-F1
#
_entry.id   AF-X5FNV0-F1
#
_cell.length_a   1.000
_cell.length_b   1.000
_cell.length_c   1.000
_cell.angle_alpha   90.00
_cell.angle_beta   90.00
_cell.angle_gamma   90.00
#
_symmetry.space_group_name_H-M   'P 1'
#
loop_
_entity.id
_entity.type
_entity.pdbx_description
1 polymer ?
#
loop_
_entity_poly.entity_id
_entity_poly.type
_entity_poly.pdbx_seq_one_letter_code
_entity_poly.pdbx_strand_id
1 'polypeptide(L)'
;MNGAMITICLMLLPALIVAENPCCSMPCQNMGVCMREGDSYSCDCTRTGYYGQNCDIPEFWTSIKVALKPSKKTTHHLLTNYKWLWDIVNKIPFLSNFIMRAVYKIRSSTVDSPPLYHTGHDYTSWDTYADRSYYTRALPPVPPGCPIPMGTAGRKELPSPEYIAETFLARRKFIPDKRRTNVLFNFMAQHFTHQFFKTDFKKGAGRTWGDHGVDLSHIYGENVERQHQLRSFTDGKLKFQRVGGEEFPPSLADAPVHMIYPPYVPEQKRFAIGHEFFGLLPGLFVFSTVWLREHNRVCDVMKELHPDWDDERLFQTARLILTGETINIIINEYVQHLSGYNFDLFWDPELLFKDQFQYQNRIFVEFNHLYHWHPLMPDQFHINGTTYGMKDYLFNTDLVFKHGFGTTVDAMSKQIAGQIGPKNIGPVNLKVAVETIKHERNLRMQGLNQYRKRFGIPPYKTFLELTGGDAEMAAQLEEAYGDVDAVELYVGLMIEQPAPGSVTSETIIEMGGPFSVKGLLSNPLCSPQWWKPSTFGGDAGFRMVRTATLRDLFCRNMDGPCGLVSFAVPEDVQPTGLPEEEGAATSQDKQTTQDKTSQNEADLVPVNGVLGDQDKVLSKEEGATQDGSQETQTSQNDADLVPLNGVMLNQDKPVAKNEEAPKNEASPKNGASQKSEFQSDSSKNGVSKNGAAPKNGLPTALPKNGAAPRTFVNRTSCKQCDRVEL
;
A
#
# COMPACT_ATOMS: atom_id res chain seq x y z
N MET A 1 -23.03 -76.74 34.14
CA MET A 1 -22.26 -76.85 32.88
C MET A 1 -23.00 -76.06 31.81
N ASN A 2 -22.27 -75.37 30.94
CA ASN A 2 -22.67 -74.84 29.61
C ASN A 2 -23.93 -73.95 29.55
N GLY A 3 -23.88 -72.72 29.04
CA GLY A 3 -22.72 -71.95 28.57
C GLY A 3 -23.17 -70.55 28.11
N ALA A 4 -22.39 -69.51 28.41
CA ALA A 4 -22.75 -68.14 28.07
C ALA A 4 -22.31 -67.76 26.66
N MET A 5 -23.26 -67.61 25.73
CA MET A 5 -23.03 -66.83 24.51
C MET A 5 -23.08 -65.33 24.84
N ILE A 6 -21.91 -64.75 25.12
CA ILE A 6 -21.74 -63.29 25.05
C ILE A 6 -21.23 -62.98 23.65
N THR A 7 -22.14 -62.56 22.77
CA THR A 7 -21.81 -62.16 21.40
C THR A 7 -20.93 -60.92 21.42
N ILE A 8 -19.69 -61.04 20.91
CA ILE A 8 -18.78 -59.90 20.75
C ILE A 8 -19.32 -59.03 19.60
N CYS A 9 -20.15 -58.06 19.94
CA CYS A 9 -20.58 -57.02 19.02
C CYS A 9 -19.45 -55.99 18.89
N LEU A 10 -18.42 -56.35 18.13
CA LEU A 10 -17.30 -55.49 17.79
C LEU A 10 -17.85 -54.28 17.01
N MET A 11 -17.97 -53.13 17.68
CA MET A 11 -18.39 -51.89 17.05
C MET A 11 -17.29 -51.38 16.12
N LEU A 12 -17.29 -51.91 14.90
CA LEU A 12 -16.74 -51.25 13.72
C LEU A 12 -17.60 -50.01 13.42
N LEU A 13 -17.48 -49.00 14.28
CA LEU A 13 -17.59 -47.63 13.82
C LEU A 13 -16.52 -47.48 12.74
N PRO A 14 -16.88 -47.26 11.46
CA PRO A 14 -15.89 -46.75 10.53
C PRO A 14 -15.39 -45.43 11.14
N ALA A 15 -14.09 -45.30 11.35
CA ALA A 15 -13.53 -43.98 11.51
C ALA A 15 -13.98 -43.19 10.29
N LEU A 16 -14.70 -42.08 10.52
CA LEU A 16 -15.02 -41.15 9.46
C LEU A 16 -13.71 -40.51 9.02
N ILE A 17 -13.05 -41.18 8.07
CA ILE A 17 -12.00 -40.61 7.25
C ILE A 17 -12.71 -39.50 6.48
N VAL A 18 -12.69 -38.30 7.07
CA VAL A 18 -13.11 -37.08 6.40
C VAL A 18 -12.17 -36.96 5.21
N ALA A 19 -12.68 -37.25 4.01
CA ALA A 19 -11.88 -37.27 2.80
C ALA A 19 -11.19 -35.92 2.64
N GLU A 20 -9.87 -35.95 2.86
CA GLU A 20 -9.01 -34.78 2.96
C GLU A 20 -9.18 -33.94 1.69
N ASN A 21 -9.50 -32.66 1.85
CA ASN A 21 -9.90 -31.84 0.70
C ASN A 21 -8.71 -31.75 -0.28
N PRO A 22 -8.79 -32.34 -1.48
CA PRO A 22 -7.60 -32.56 -2.32
C PRO A 22 -6.93 -31.25 -2.77
N CYS A 23 -7.71 -30.17 -2.87
CA CYS A 23 -7.19 -28.83 -3.18
C CYS A 23 -6.31 -28.24 -2.06
N CYS A 24 -6.25 -28.82 -0.85
CA CYS A 24 -5.34 -28.40 0.22
C CYS A 24 -3.85 -28.52 -0.15
N SER A 25 -3.51 -29.42 -1.09
CA SER A 25 -2.17 -29.55 -1.65
C SER A 25 -1.80 -28.44 -2.66
N MET A 26 -2.75 -27.57 -3.02
CA MET A 26 -2.64 -26.59 -4.11
C MET A 26 -2.10 -27.22 -5.43
N PRO A 27 -2.76 -28.26 -5.96
CA PRO A 27 -2.17 -29.10 -7.01
C PRO A 27 -2.09 -28.40 -8.36
N CYS A 28 -3.04 -27.50 -8.66
CA CYS A 28 -3.12 -26.79 -9.94
C CYS A 28 -2.06 -25.67 -10.03
N GLN A 29 -1.14 -25.82 -10.98
CA GLN A 29 -0.05 -24.86 -11.24
C GLN A 29 -0.49 -23.81 -12.27
N ASN A 30 0.39 -22.83 -12.52
CA ASN A 30 0.28 -21.87 -13.63
C ASN A 30 -1.07 -21.12 -13.73
N MET A 31 -1.69 -20.81 -12.58
CA MET A 31 -3.00 -20.16 -12.43
C MET A 31 -4.22 -21.03 -12.82
N GLY A 32 -4.05 -22.35 -12.93
CA GLY A 32 -5.18 -23.28 -13.03
C GLY A 32 -6.03 -23.31 -11.76
N VAL A 33 -7.34 -23.51 -11.89
CA VAL A 33 -8.30 -23.45 -10.77
C VAL A 33 -8.64 -24.86 -10.28
N CYS A 34 -8.43 -25.13 -8.99
CA CYS A 34 -8.76 -26.43 -8.39
C CYS A 34 -10.25 -26.55 -8.10
N MET A 35 -10.87 -27.61 -8.60
CA MET A 35 -12.26 -27.98 -8.36
C MET A 35 -12.33 -29.35 -7.69
N ARG A 36 -13.17 -29.50 -6.66
CA ARG A 36 -13.33 -30.76 -5.91
C ARG A 36 -14.39 -31.64 -6.58
N GLU A 37 -14.02 -32.88 -6.90
CA GLU A 37 -14.89 -33.89 -7.51
C GLU A 37 -15.04 -35.09 -6.55
N GLY A 38 -15.89 -34.93 -5.53
CA GLY A 38 -16.04 -35.94 -4.47
C GLY A 38 -14.77 -36.03 -3.61
N ASP A 39 -14.01 -37.10 -3.79
CA ASP A 39 -12.74 -37.33 -3.08
C ASP A 39 -11.50 -37.10 -3.97
N SER A 40 -11.72 -36.74 -5.25
CA SER A 40 -10.67 -36.31 -6.19
C SER A 40 -10.79 -34.82 -6.53
N TYR A 41 -9.93 -34.34 -7.43
CA TYR A 41 -9.94 -32.98 -7.94
C TYR A 41 -9.74 -32.98 -9.46
N SER A 42 -10.18 -31.90 -10.09
CA SER A 42 -9.77 -31.49 -11.42
C SER A 42 -9.20 -30.08 -11.40
N CYS A 43 -8.38 -29.74 -12.39
CA CYS A 43 -7.83 -28.41 -12.58
C CYS A 43 -8.37 -27.80 -13.88
N ASP A 44 -9.05 -26.66 -13.80
CA ASP A 44 -9.36 -25.88 -14.99
C ASP A 44 -8.11 -25.12 -15.45
N CYS A 45 -7.52 -25.57 -16.56
CA CYS A 45 -6.34 -24.96 -17.18
C CYS A 45 -6.72 -23.90 -18.25
N THR A 46 -7.99 -23.54 -18.41
CA THR A 46 -8.49 -22.68 -19.50
C THR A 46 -7.70 -21.37 -19.64
N ARG A 47 -7.04 -21.21 -20.80
CA ARG A 47 -6.19 -20.04 -21.17
C ARG A 47 -4.96 -19.80 -20.27
N THR A 48 -4.56 -20.76 -19.43
CA THR A 48 -3.26 -20.70 -18.72
C THR A 48 -2.07 -20.78 -19.68
N GLY A 49 -2.24 -21.42 -20.84
CA GLY A 49 -1.16 -21.81 -21.75
C GLY A 49 -0.56 -23.18 -21.42
N TYR A 50 -1.17 -23.92 -20.49
CA TYR A 50 -0.77 -25.24 -20.02
C TYR A 50 -1.95 -26.22 -20.03
N TYR A 51 -1.65 -27.52 -19.96
CA TYR A 51 -2.59 -28.62 -19.84
C TYR A 51 -1.99 -29.73 -18.94
N GLY A 52 -2.64 -30.90 -18.90
CA GLY A 52 -2.30 -31.98 -17.96
C GLY A 52 -3.15 -31.90 -16.69
N GLN A 53 -3.01 -32.90 -15.81
CA GLN A 53 -3.84 -32.99 -14.59
C GLN A 53 -3.65 -31.77 -13.66
N ASN A 54 -2.45 -31.19 -13.65
CA ASN A 54 -2.07 -30.11 -12.74
C ASN A 54 -1.79 -28.77 -13.45
N CYS A 55 -2.20 -28.63 -14.72
CA CYS A 55 -1.84 -27.48 -15.57
C CYS A 55 -0.32 -27.22 -15.63
N ASP A 56 0.46 -28.30 -15.68
CA ASP A 56 1.91 -28.34 -15.56
C ASP A 56 2.62 -28.60 -16.90
N ILE A 57 1.92 -29.14 -17.90
CA ILE A 57 2.45 -29.41 -19.23
C ILE A 57 2.25 -28.19 -20.15
N PRO A 58 3.29 -27.49 -20.61
CA PRO A 58 3.13 -26.28 -21.42
C PRO A 58 2.70 -26.58 -22.87
N GLU A 59 1.86 -25.71 -23.43
CA GLU A 59 1.65 -25.64 -24.89
C GLU A 59 2.94 -25.29 -25.63
N PHE A 60 3.05 -25.64 -26.92
CA PHE A 60 4.22 -25.33 -27.77
C PHE A 60 4.65 -23.84 -27.71
N TRP A 61 3.70 -22.91 -27.88
CA TRP A 61 4.00 -21.49 -27.80
C TRP A 61 4.30 -21.00 -26.39
N THR A 62 3.76 -21.65 -25.35
CA THR A 62 4.09 -21.36 -23.96
C THR A 62 5.52 -21.80 -23.64
N SER A 63 5.93 -22.99 -24.09
CA SER A 63 7.31 -23.49 -23.98
C SER A 63 8.32 -22.51 -24.58
N ILE A 64 8.06 -22.00 -25.79
CA ILE A 64 8.90 -20.99 -26.45
C ILE A 64 8.92 -19.67 -25.65
N LYS A 65 7.75 -19.17 -25.23
CA LYS A 65 7.66 -17.93 -24.42
C LYS A 65 8.42 -18.05 -23.11
N VAL A 66 8.31 -19.18 -22.40
CA VAL A 66 8.98 -19.42 -21.13
C VAL A 66 10.50 -19.56 -21.31
N ALA A 67 10.95 -20.28 -22.34
CA ALA A 67 12.37 -20.45 -22.64
C ALA A 67 13.07 -19.14 -23.05
N LEU A 68 12.35 -18.20 -23.70
CA LEU A 68 12.88 -16.90 -24.12
C LEU A 68 12.68 -15.77 -23.09
N LYS A 69 11.89 -16.00 -22.03
CA LYS A 69 11.58 -14.98 -21.02
C LYS A 69 12.77 -14.85 -20.04
N PRO A 70 13.41 -13.68 -19.92
CA PRO A 70 14.46 -13.48 -18.92
C PRO A 70 13.90 -13.64 -17.51
N SER A 71 14.74 -14.08 -16.56
CA SER A 71 14.34 -14.17 -15.16
C SER A 71 13.97 -12.78 -14.59
N LYS A 72 13.20 -12.75 -13.51
CA LYS A 72 12.83 -11.51 -12.81
C LYS A 72 14.10 -10.75 -12.38
N LYS A 73 14.99 -11.42 -11.63
CA LYS A 73 16.36 -10.98 -11.29
C LYS A 73 17.20 -10.48 -12.47
N THR A 74 17.15 -11.14 -13.64
CA THR A 74 17.86 -10.69 -14.86
C THR A 74 17.26 -9.38 -15.40
N THR A 75 15.93 -9.29 -15.43
CA THR A 75 15.20 -8.09 -15.87
C THR A 75 15.45 -6.92 -14.92
N HIS A 76 15.44 -7.19 -13.62
CA HIS A 76 15.76 -6.23 -12.57
C HIS A 76 17.19 -5.70 -12.67
N HIS A 77 18.17 -6.59 -12.85
CA HIS A 77 19.56 -6.22 -13.07
C HIS A 77 19.71 -5.31 -14.30
N LEU A 78 19.07 -5.66 -15.42
CA LEU A 78 19.09 -4.83 -16.64
C LEU A 78 18.51 -3.43 -16.39
N LEU A 79 17.38 -3.32 -15.68
CA LEU A 79 16.72 -2.04 -15.38
C LEU A 79 17.50 -1.16 -14.38
N THR A 80 18.25 -1.75 -13.45
CA THR A 80 19.01 -1.04 -12.40
C THR A 80 20.47 -0.77 -12.74
N ASN A 81 21.00 -1.41 -13.78
CA ASN A 81 22.39 -1.25 -14.23
C ASN A 81 22.44 -0.55 -15.61
N TYR A 82 23.64 -0.44 -16.20
CA TYR A 82 23.86 0.08 -17.56
C TYR A 82 23.27 1.48 -17.81
N LYS A 83 23.38 2.40 -16.84
CA LYS A 83 22.75 3.74 -16.92
C LYS A 83 22.98 4.47 -18.25
N TRP A 84 24.17 4.40 -18.84
CA TRP A 84 24.48 5.00 -20.16
C TRP A 84 23.55 4.55 -21.30
N LEU A 85 23.07 3.30 -21.25
CA LEU A 85 22.14 2.73 -22.23
C LEU A 85 20.75 3.33 -22.02
N TRP A 86 20.31 3.41 -20.76
CA TRP A 86 19.03 4.00 -20.40
C TRP A 86 18.99 5.51 -20.67
N ASP A 87 20.09 6.23 -20.43
CA ASP A 87 20.26 7.65 -20.79
C ASP A 87 20.15 7.91 -22.31
N ILE A 88 20.23 6.88 -23.15
CA ILE A 88 19.92 6.92 -24.59
C ILE A 88 18.46 6.52 -24.83
N VAL A 89 18.01 5.39 -24.26
CA VAL A 89 16.63 4.87 -24.37
C VAL A 89 15.59 5.93 -24.00
N ASN A 90 15.75 6.58 -22.85
CA ASN A 90 14.78 7.54 -22.31
C ASN A 90 14.65 8.79 -23.19
N LYS A 91 15.71 9.13 -23.93
CA LYS A 91 15.77 10.27 -24.88
C LYS A 91 15.22 9.95 -26.27
N ILE A 92 14.79 8.71 -26.54
CA ILE A 92 14.23 8.28 -27.83
C ILE A 92 12.74 7.92 -27.60
N PRO A 93 11.79 8.85 -27.86
CA PRO A 93 10.38 8.67 -27.50
C PRO A 93 9.72 7.41 -28.07
N PHE A 94 10.14 6.95 -29.26
CA PHE A 94 9.64 5.69 -29.82
C PHE A 94 9.98 4.48 -28.93
N LEU A 95 11.19 4.46 -28.35
CA LEU A 95 11.69 3.33 -27.56
C LEU A 95 11.21 3.41 -26.11
N SER A 96 11.19 4.60 -25.50
CA SER A 96 10.61 4.78 -24.16
C SER A 96 9.10 4.54 -24.15
N ASN A 97 8.34 5.00 -25.15
CA ASN A 97 6.91 4.69 -25.27
C ASN A 97 6.66 3.19 -25.51
N PHE A 98 7.51 2.51 -26.28
CA PHE A 98 7.42 1.06 -26.47
C PHE A 98 7.63 0.31 -25.13
N ILE A 99 8.65 0.69 -24.35
CA ILE A 99 8.97 0.06 -23.07
C ILE A 99 7.91 0.38 -22.01
N MET A 100 7.47 1.63 -21.87
CA MET A 100 6.43 2.00 -20.89
C MET A 100 5.10 1.30 -21.19
N ARG A 101 4.70 1.22 -22.47
CA ARG A 101 3.53 0.43 -22.91
C ARG A 101 3.69 -1.06 -22.60
N ALA A 102 4.89 -1.62 -22.74
CA ALA A 102 5.15 -3.00 -22.36
C ALA A 102 5.05 -3.21 -20.84
N VAL A 103 5.62 -2.30 -20.03
CA VAL A 103 5.49 -2.29 -18.56
C VAL A 103 4.03 -2.25 -18.15
N TYR A 104 3.25 -1.29 -18.68
CA TYR A 104 1.81 -1.18 -18.41
C TYR A 104 1.08 -2.49 -18.68
N LYS A 105 1.20 -3.03 -19.90
CA LYS A 105 0.49 -4.24 -20.32
C LYS A 105 0.87 -5.46 -19.48
N ILE A 106 2.17 -5.72 -19.31
CA ILE A 106 2.67 -6.91 -18.59
C ILE A 106 2.27 -6.86 -17.11
N ARG A 107 2.44 -5.70 -16.45
CA ARG A 107 2.06 -5.52 -15.05
C ARG A 107 0.54 -5.64 -14.87
N SER A 108 -0.26 -4.93 -15.67
CA SER A 108 -1.71 -4.97 -15.52
C SER A 108 -2.33 -6.32 -15.86
N SER A 109 -1.79 -7.06 -16.84
CA SER A 109 -2.32 -8.38 -17.24
C SER A 109 -2.10 -9.48 -16.19
N THR A 110 -1.35 -9.21 -15.12
CA THR A 110 -1.13 -10.16 -14.02
C THR A 110 -2.25 -10.08 -12.97
N VAL A 111 -3.05 -9.01 -12.98
CA VAL A 111 -4.12 -8.73 -12.00
C VAL A 111 -5.50 -9.03 -12.60
N ASP A 112 -6.28 -9.84 -11.90
CA ASP A 112 -7.59 -10.30 -12.37
C ASP A 112 -8.61 -9.15 -12.44
N SER A 113 -9.30 -9.02 -13.58
CA SER A 113 -10.23 -7.94 -13.85
C SER A 113 -11.26 -8.37 -14.90
N PRO A 114 -12.53 -8.67 -14.54
CA PRO A 114 -13.16 -8.58 -13.20
C PRO A 114 -12.49 -9.44 -12.09
N PRO A 115 -12.71 -9.12 -10.80
CA PRO A 115 -12.17 -9.89 -9.68
C PRO A 115 -12.77 -11.31 -9.63
N LEU A 116 -11.97 -12.29 -9.19
CA LEU A 116 -12.33 -13.72 -9.17
C LEU A 116 -12.70 -14.27 -7.80
N TYR A 117 -12.12 -13.75 -6.71
CA TYR A 117 -12.23 -14.30 -5.36
C TYR A 117 -12.32 -13.18 -4.30
N HIS A 118 -12.92 -13.47 -3.15
CA HIS A 118 -12.80 -12.60 -1.97
C HIS A 118 -12.97 -13.43 -0.68
N THR A 119 -12.69 -12.90 0.50
CA THR A 119 -12.71 -13.67 1.77
C THR A 119 -14.01 -14.43 2.05
N GLY A 120 -15.16 -14.01 1.50
CA GLY A 120 -16.43 -14.74 1.62
C GLY A 120 -16.62 -15.93 0.65
N HIS A 121 -15.82 -16.03 -0.43
CA HIS A 121 -15.96 -17.04 -1.50
C HIS A 121 -14.59 -17.38 -2.11
N ASP A 122 -14.24 -18.66 -2.07
CA ASP A 122 -13.06 -19.27 -2.69
C ASP A 122 -13.27 -19.63 -4.18
N TYR A 123 -14.45 -19.35 -4.73
CA TYR A 123 -14.82 -19.47 -6.14
C TYR A 123 -15.46 -18.17 -6.65
N THR A 124 -15.51 -18.00 -7.97
CA THR A 124 -16.13 -16.82 -8.60
C THR A 124 -17.65 -16.85 -8.46
N SER A 125 -18.20 -15.86 -7.78
CA SER A 125 -19.65 -15.63 -7.65
C SER A 125 -20.05 -14.24 -8.15
N TRP A 126 -21.36 -14.01 -8.30
CA TRP A 126 -21.89 -12.68 -8.62
C TRP A 126 -21.60 -11.66 -7.50
N ASP A 127 -21.64 -12.10 -6.24
CA ASP A 127 -21.41 -11.24 -5.08
C ASP A 127 -19.95 -10.75 -5.02
N THR A 128 -18.99 -11.58 -5.44
CA THR A 128 -17.59 -11.16 -5.59
C THR A 128 -17.39 -10.05 -6.62
N TYR A 129 -18.20 -10.00 -7.68
CA TYR A 129 -18.23 -8.87 -8.61
C TYR A 129 -18.97 -7.66 -8.01
N ALA A 130 -20.16 -7.87 -7.43
CA ALA A 130 -21.11 -6.82 -7.08
C ALA A 130 -20.84 -6.14 -5.72
N ASP A 131 -20.49 -6.88 -4.66
CA ASP A 131 -20.31 -6.32 -3.31
C ASP A 131 -18.95 -5.60 -3.21
N ARG A 132 -18.97 -4.28 -3.34
CA ARG A 132 -17.79 -3.39 -3.22
C ARG A 132 -17.30 -3.16 -1.78
N SER A 133 -17.91 -3.78 -0.78
CA SER A 133 -17.40 -3.71 0.60
C SER A 133 -16.43 -4.85 0.96
N TYR A 134 -16.04 -5.68 -0.02
CA TYR A 134 -14.97 -6.67 0.09
C TYR A 134 -13.68 -6.24 -0.63
N TYR A 135 -12.53 -6.50 -0.01
CA TYR A 135 -11.29 -6.67 -0.77
C TYR A 135 -11.36 -7.94 -1.62
N THR A 136 -10.85 -7.91 -2.85
CA THR A 136 -10.66 -9.11 -3.67
C THR A 136 -9.41 -9.88 -3.22
N ARG A 137 -9.22 -11.09 -3.74
CA ARG A 137 -8.01 -11.89 -3.53
C ARG A 137 -7.38 -12.39 -4.82
N ALA A 138 -6.04 -12.53 -4.81
CA ALA A 138 -5.25 -12.98 -5.96
C ALA A 138 -5.03 -14.51 -5.99
N LEU A 139 -5.23 -15.15 -4.83
CA LEU A 139 -5.39 -16.58 -4.65
C LEU A 139 -6.59 -16.81 -3.72
N PRO A 140 -7.35 -17.91 -3.87
CA PRO A 140 -8.41 -18.24 -2.92
C PRO A 140 -7.85 -18.48 -1.51
N PRO A 141 -8.70 -18.38 -0.47
CA PRO A 141 -8.38 -18.90 0.86
C PRO A 141 -7.79 -20.31 0.84
N VAL A 142 -6.94 -20.65 1.83
CA VAL A 142 -6.64 -22.06 2.13
C VAL A 142 -7.96 -22.78 2.43
N PRO A 143 -8.31 -23.90 1.76
CA PRO A 143 -9.63 -24.51 1.89
C PRO A 143 -9.98 -24.92 3.33
N PRO A 144 -11.27 -24.87 3.74
CA PRO A 144 -11.68 -25.41 5.02
C PRO A 144 -11.45 -26.93 5.06
N GLY A 145 -11.02 -27.44 6.22
CA GLY A 145 -10.77 -28.87 6.44
C GLY A 145 -9.40 -29.40 6.01
N CYS A 146 -8.45 -28.54 5.61
CA CYS A 146 -7.05 -28.96 5.44
C CYS A 146 -6.44 -29.47 6.77
N PRO A 147 -5.48 -30.42 6.73
CA PRO A 147 -4.92 -31.03 7.94
C PRO A 147 -4.12 -30.04 8.80
N ILE A 148 -3.54 -29.00 8.17
CA ILE A 148 -2.72 -27.96 8.83
C ILE A 148 -2.98 -26.58 8.20
N PRO A 149 -2.61 -25.46 8.87
CA PRO A 149 -3.07 -24.11 8.49
C PRO A 149 -2.69 -23.64 7.08
N MET A 150 -1.57 -24.13 6.53
CA MET A 150 -1.06 -23.79 5.19
C MET A 150 -1.38 -24.85 4.12
N GLY A 151 -2.44 -25.64 4.32
CA GLY A 151 -2.79 -26.73 3.41
C GLY A 151 -2.17 -28.04 3.88
N THR A 152 -1.07 -28.45 3.24
CA THR A 152 -0.37 -29.73 3.53
C THR A 152 1.12 -29.57 3.87
N ALA A 153 1.67 -28.35 3.91
CA ALA A 153 3.07 -28.07 4.27
C ALA A 153 3.21 -27.42 5.67
N GLY A 154 4.27 -27.76 6.41
CA GLY A 154 4.63 -27.16 7.71
C GLY A 154 4.07 -27.84 8.97
N ARG A 155 4.02 -27.09 10.07
CA ARG A 155 3.53 -27.54 11.39
C ARG A 155 2.00 -27.50 11.53
N LYS A 156 1.46 -28.29 12.47
CA LYS A 156 0.02 -28.31 12.84
C LYS A 156 -0.47 -26.99 13.42
N GLU A 157 0.40 -26.28 14.11
CA GLU A 157 0.16 -24.94 14.66
C GLU A 157 1.26 -24.03 14.10
N LEU A 158 0.87 -22.84 13.66
CA LEU A 158 1.82 -21.82 13.22
C LEU A 158 2.48 -21.16 14.45
N PRO A 159 3.76 -20.77 14.40
CA PRO A 159 4.44 -20.06 15.49
C PRO A 159 3.67 -18.79 15.90
N SER A 160 3.74 -18.36 17.16
CA SER A 160 2.87 -17.25 17.62
C SER A 160 3.22 -15.92 16.91
N PRO A 161 2.21 -15.07 16.59
CA PRO A 161 2.44 -13.77 15.96
C PRO A 161 3.44 -12.90 16.72
N GLU A 162 3.37 -12.93 18.05
CA GLU A 162 4.26 -12.24 18.97
C GLU A 162 5.71 -12.75 18.90
N TYR A 163 5.91 -14.08 18.84
CA TYR A 163 7.24 -14.67 18.66
C TYR A 163 7.84 -14.32 17.29
N ILE A 164 7.03 -14.38 16.21
CA ILE A 164 7.48 -14.01 14.86
C ILE A 164 7.95 -12.55 14.85
N ALA A 165 7.13 -11.66 15.43
CA ALA A 165 7.43 -10.24 15.48
C ALA A 165 8.72 -9.95 16.26
N GLU A 166 8.88 -10.47 17.48
CA GLU A 166 10.09 -10.23 18.28
C GLU A 166 11.35 -10.91 17.71
N THR A 167 11.27 -12.15 17.23
CA THR A 167 12.47 -12.87 16.74
C THR A 167 12.94 -12.35 15.37
N PHE A 168 12.02 -12.11 14.44
CA PHE A 168 12.37 -11.85 13.03
C PHE A 168 12.17 -10.41 12.56
N LEU A 169 11.24 -9.65 13.16
CA LEU A 169 10.80 -8.36 12.62
C LEU A 169 11.25 -7.15 13.46
N ALA A 170 11.38 -7.32 14.78
CA ALA A 170 11.66 -6.25 15.72
C ALA A 170 13.02 -5.58 15.50
N ARG A 171 13.03 -4.24 15.49
CA ARG A 171 14.25 -3.44 15.39
C ARG A 171 15.13 -3.63 16.62
N ARG A 172 16.39 -4.02 16.39
CA ARG A 172 17.44 -4.08 17.43
C ARG A 172 18.48 -2.97 17.26
N LYS A 173 18.79 -2.60 16.02
CA LYS A 173 19.51 -1.37 15.61
C LYS A 173 18.79 -0.80 14.40
N PHE A 174 18.70 0.52 14.28
CA PHE A 174 18.09 1.16 13.11
C PHE A 174 18.94 0.88 11.85
N ILE A 175 18.36 0.18 10.88
CA ILE A 175 18.99 -0.05 9.57
C ILE A 175 18.46 1.02 8.62
N PRO A 176 19.25 2.03 8.21
CA PRO A 176 18.82 3.03 7.25
C PRO A 176 18.67 2.44 5.83
N ASP A 177 17.77 2.99 5.03
CA ASP A 177 17.61 2.56 3.64
C ASP A 177 18.84 2.91 2.76
N LYS A 178 19.27 1.93 1.97
CA LYS A 178 20.47 2.00 1.12
C LYS A 178 20.30 2.88 -0.13
N ARG A 179 19.06 3.25 -0.49
CA ARG A 179 18.78 4.26 -1.53
C ARG A 179 18.58 5.66 -0.96
N ARG A 180 18.92 5.89 0.31
CA ARG A 180 18.75 7.17 1.00
C ARG A 180 17.29 7.65 1.01
N THR A 181 16.31 6.73 0.95
CA THR A 181 14.89 7.02 1.09
C THR A 181 14.65 7.86 2.34
N ASN A 182 13.82 8.89 2.26
CA ASN A 182 13.61 9.82 3.37
C ASN A 182 12.24 9.69 4.05
N VAL A 183 12.08 10.40 5.15
CA VAL A 183 10.85 10.41 5.95
C VAL A 183 9.68 11.04 5.18
N LEU A 184 9.92 11.94 4.22
CA LEU A 184 8.87 12.47 3.33
C LEU A 184 8.28 11.38 2.42
N PHE A 185 9.10 10.48 1.87
CA PHE A 185 8.62 9.31 1.11
C PHE A 185 7.75 8.38 1.98
N ASN A 186 8.17 8.12 3.23
CA ASN A 186 7.39 7.32 4.17
C ASN A 186 6.00 7.92 4.42
N PHE A 187 5.90 9.22 4.67
CA PHE A 187 4.61 9.87 4.87
C PHE A 187 3.78 10.00 3.58
N MET A 188 4.40 10.13 2.40
CA MET A 188 3.70 10.03 1.12
C MET A 188 3.09 8.64 0.93
N ALA A 189 3.88 7.58 1.19
CA ALA A 189 3.43 6.19 1.12
C ALA A 189 2.21 5.96 2.02
N GLN A 190 2.27 6.41 3.27
CA GLN A 190 1.18 6.27 4.23
C GLN A 190 -0.06 7.08 3.81
N HIS A 191 0.10 8.37 3.50
CA HIS A 191 -0.99 9.26 3.09
C HIS A 191 -1.71 8.75 1.84
N PHE A 192 -0.97 8.45 0.77
CA PHE A 192 -1.52 7.98 -0.50
C PHE A 192 -2.27 6.64 -0.37
N THR A 193 -1.71 5.67 0.36
CA THR A 193 -2.29 4.33 0.45
C THR A 193 -3.54 4.26 1.32
N HIS A 194 -3.61 5.07 2.38
CA HIS A 194 -4.75 5.07 3.29
C HIS A 194 -6.03 5.60 2.64
N GLN A 195 -6.01 6.14 1.42
CA GLN A 195 -7.25 6.44 0.68
C GLN A 195 -8.01 5.17 0.26
N PHE A 196 -7.31 4.05 0.01
CA PHE A 196 -7.87 2.78 -0.48
C PHE A 196 -7.59 1.55 0.42
N PHE A 197 -6.73 1.68 1.43
CA PHE A 197 -6.55 0.68 2.50
C PHE A 197 -7.31 1.11 3.75
N LYS A 198 -8.57 0.67 3.83
CA LYS A 198 -9.58 1.13 4.78
C LYS A 198 -10.37 -0.06 5.31
N THR A 199 -9.68 -0.95 6.03
CA THR A 199 -10.24 -2.23 6.50
C THR A 199 -11.36 -2.00 7.51
N ASP A 200 -12.49 -2.68 7.29
CA ASP A 200 -13.66 -2.62 8.18
C ASP A 200 -13.68 -3.82 9.13
N PHE A 201 -12.82 -3.78 10.15
CA PHE A 201 -12.74 -4.81 11.18
C PHE A 201 -14.06 -5.03 11.95
N LYS A 202 -15.02 -4.09 11.89
CA LYS A 202 -16.35 -4.24 12.51
C LYS A 202 -17.26 -5.15 11.66
N LYS A 203 -17.13 -5.11 10.33
CA LYS A 203 -17.82 -6.03 9.40
C LYS A 203 -17.03 -7.32 9.12
N GLY A 204 -15.73 -7.36 9.42
CA GLY A 204 -14.87 -8.54 9.40
C GLY A 204 -13.63 -8.41 8.54
N ALA A 205 -12.65 -9.31 8.73
CA ALA A 205 -11.29 -9.21 8.17
C ALA A 205 -11.20 -8.93 6.66
N GLY A 206 -12.11 -9.49 5.84
CA GLY A 206 -12.11 -9.28 4.39
C GLY A 206 -12.76 -7.98 3.91
N ARG A 207 -13.34 -7.17 4.81
CA ARG A 207 -14.19 -6.04 4.47
C ARG A 207 -13.40 -4.72 4.40
N THR A 208 -13.89 -3.79 3.60
CA THR A 208 -13.37 -2.42 3.47
C THR A 208 -14.52 -1.41 3.47
N TRP A 209 -14.24 -0.22 4.00
CA TRP A 209 -15.09 0.98 3.88
C TRP A 209 -14.52 2.02 2.90
N GLY A 210 -13.33 1.76 2.33
CA GLY A 210 -12.73 2.57 1.28
C GLY A 210 -13.10 2.12 -0.12
N ASP A 211 -13.21 3.09 -1.03
CA ASP A 211 -13.41 2.81 -2.45
C ASP A 211 -12.12 2.30 -3.12
N HIS A 212 -12.27 1.63 -4.25
CA HIS A 212 -11.23 0.74 -4.77
C HIS A 212 -10.19 1.39 -5.71
N GLY A 213 -9.71 2.59 -5.42
CA GLY A 213 -8.70 3.23 -6.26
C GLY A 213 -8.23 4.60 -5.76
N VAL A 214 -7.61 5.36 -6.66
CA VAL A 214 -7.21 6.76 -6.41
C VAL A 214 -8.43 7.65 -6.61
N ASP A 215 -9.18 7.88 -5.52
CA ASP A 215 -10.44 8.64 -5.48
C ASP A 215 -10.32 9.98 -4.71
N LEU A 216 -9.17 10.18 -4.07
CA LEU A 216 -8.84 11.26 -3.15
C LEU A 216 -9.79 11.38 -1.94
N SER A 217 -10.48 10.31 -1.53
CA SER A 217 -11.34 10.29 -0.32
C SER A 217 -10.58 10.56 0.98
N HIS A 218 -9.27 10.34 1.01
CA HIS A 218 -8.41 10.78 2.11
C HIS A 218 -8.30 12.31 2.29
N ILE A 219 -8.64 13.08 1.25
CA ILE A 219 -8.73 14.55 1.26
C ILE A 219 -10.20 15.00 1.34
N TYR A 220 -11.07 14.40 0.51
CA TYR A 220 -12.46 14.82 0.33
C TYR A 220 -13.49 14.10 1.21
N GLY A 221 -13.09 13.09 1.98
CA GLY A 221 -13.99 12.21 2.73
C GLY A 221 -14.47 10.99 1.94
N GLU A 222 -14.93 9.96 2.65
CA GLU A 222 -15.43 8.69 2.10
C GLU A 222 -16.91 8.70 1.65
N ASN A 223 -17.66 9.76 1.95
CA ASN A 223 -19.07 9.92 1.58
C ASN A 223 -19.41 11.40 1.31
N VAL A 224 -20.58 11.62 0.72
CA VAL A 224 -21.04 12.95 0.28
C VAL A 224 -21.29 13.87 1.47
N GLU A 225 -21.77 13.31 2.59
CA GLU A 225 -22.04 14.02 3.83
C GLU A 225 -20.77 14.64 4.41
N ARG A 226 -19.70 13.85 4.54
CA ARG A 226 -18.37 14.30 4.98
C ARG A 226 -17.74 15.28 3.99
N GLN A 227 -17.88 15.02 2.68
CA GLN A 227 -17.43 15.94 1.63
C GLN A 227 -18.11 17.31 1.75
N HIS A 228 -19.40 17.35 2.05
CA HIS A 228 -20.15 18.58 2.27
C HIS A 228 -19.74 19.28 3.57
N GLN A 229 -19.45 18.54 4.64
CA GLN A 229 -18.94 19.13 5.89
C GLN A 229 -17.55 19.80 5.72
N LEU A 230 -16.71 19.29 4.81
CA LEU A 230 -15.36 19.80 4.50
C LEU A 230 -15.34 20.92 3.46
N ARG A 231 -16.34 21.04 2.58
CA ARG A 231 -16.44 22.11 1.56
C ARG A 231 -16.80 23.47 2.16
N SER A 232 -16.29 24.54 1.56
CA SER A 232 -16.69 25.92 1.86
C SER A 232 -18.03 26.31 1.24
N PHE A 233 -18.39 25.67 0.12
CA PHE A 233 -19.44 26.09 -0.81
C PHE A 233 -19.27 27.52 -1.36
N THR A 234 -18.02 27.99 -1.43
CA THR A 234 -17.60 29.24 -2.05
C THR A 234 -16.41 28.98 -2.98
N ASP A 235 -16.56 29.36 -4.26
CA ASP A 235 -15.56 29.24 -5.34
C ASP A 235 -14.95 27.84 -5.51
N GLY A 236 -15.69 26.80 -5.12
CA GLY A 236 -15.30 25.38 -5.23
C GLY A 236 -14.35 24.89 -4.15
N LYS A 237 -14.05 25.70 -3.13
CA LYS A 237 -12.96 25.44 -2.19
C LYS A 237 -13.31 24.46 -1.06
N LEU A 238 -12.26 23.92 -0.44
CA LEU A 238 -12.34 23.31 0.89
C LEU A 238 -12.30 24.39 1.96
N LYS A 239 -12.96 24.16 3.09
CA LYS A 239 -12.78 24.95 4.31
C LYS A 239 -11.32 24.87 4.75
N PHE A 240 -10.86 25.95 5.39
CA PHE A 240 -9.54 26.06 5.99
C PHE A 240 -9.61 27.06 7.15
N GLN A 241 -8.58 27.08 7.99
CA GLN A 241 -8.32 28.15 8.95
C GLN A 241 -6.96 28.78 8.67
N ARG A 242 -6.71 29.99 9.18
CA ARG A 242 -5.39 30.63 9.10
C ARG A 242 -4.73 30.73 10.45
N VAL A 243 -3.50 30.21 10.56
CA VAL A 243 -2.70 30.18 11.79
C VAL A 243 -1.32 30.73 11.45
N GLY A 244 -0.90 31.82 12.11
CA GLY A 244 0.34 32.53 11.77
C GLY A 244 0.35 33.22 10.39
N GLY A 245 -0.78 33.23 9.68
CA GLY A 245 -0.92 33.72 8.30
C GLY A 245 -1.13 32.58 7.29
N GLU A 246 -0.45 31.45 7.49
CA GLU A 246 -0.54 30.23 6.68
C GLU A 246 -1.92 29.55 6.75
N GLU A 247 -2.34 28.88 5.67
CA GLU A 247 -3.60 28.12 5.60
C GLU A 247 -3.42 26.67 6.10
N PHE A 248 -4.35 26.20 6.94
CA PHE A 248 -4.35 24.84 7.49
C PHE A 248 -5.75 24.21 7.44
N PRO A 249 -5.87 22.87 7.55
CA PRO A 249 -7.15 22.20 7.69
C PRO A 249 -8.04 22.84 8.78
N PRO A 250 -9.36 22.89 8.59
CA PRO A 250 -10.27 23.59 9.51
C PRO A 250 -10.36 22.88 10.88
N SER A 251 -10.88 23.56 11.90
CA SER A 251 -11.11 22.90 13.19
C SER A 251 -12.31 21.94 13.11
N LEU A 252 -12.42 21.02 14.08
CA LEU A 252 -13.64 20.21 14.23
C LEU A 252 -14.90 21.05 14.52
N ALA A 253 -14.77 22.29 15.02
CA ALA A 253 -15.91 23.18 15.21
C ALA A 253 -16.41 23.77 13.88
N ASP A 254 -15.51 24.10 12.95
CA ASP A 254 -15.85 24.66 11.63
C ASP A 254 -16.32 23.57 10.65
N ALA A 255 -15.81 22.35 10.80
CA ALA A 255 -16.11 21.18 9.98
C ALA A 255 -16.31 19.92 10.87
N PRO A 256 -17.54 19.68 11.38
CA PRO A 256 -17.82 18.63 12.37
C PRO A 256 -17.89 17.22 11.77
N VAL A 257 -16.75 16.75 11.24
CA VAL A 257 -16.53 15.40 10.73
C VAL A 257 -16.04 14.46 11.83
N HIS A 258 -16.22 13.14 11.67
CA HIS A 258 -15.63 12.17 12.60
C HIS A 258 -14.11 12.11 12.45
N MET A 259 -13.36 12.25 13.55
CA MET A 259 -11.90 12.12 13.61
C MET A 259 -11.50 11.34 14.86
N ILE A 260 -10.54 10.43 14.76
CA ILE A 260 -9.98 9.71 15.90
C ILE A 260 -8.85 10.53 16.53
N TYR A 261 -9.19 11.21 17.63
CA TYR A 261 -8.26 11.86 18.54
C TYR A 261 -8.43 11.31 19.96
N PRO A 262 -7.35 11.00 20.70
CA PRO A 262 -7.43 10.65 22.11
C PRO A 262 -8.08 11.75 22.95
N PRO A 263 -8.79 11.42 24.06
CA PRO A 263 -9.46 12.41 24.89
C PRO A 263 -8.54 13.52 25.43
N TYR A 264 -7.26 13.23 25.64
CA TYR A 264 -6.26 14.19 26.14
C TYR A 264 -5.85 15.26 25.12
N VAL A 265 -6.12 15.07 23.83
CA VAL A 265 -5.80 16.09 22.80
C VAL A 265 -6.81 17.24 22.95
N PRO A 266 -6.38 18.49 23.24
CA PRO A 266 -7.30 19.62 23.35
C PRO A 266 -8.12 19.83 22.09
N GLU A 267 -9.39 20.22 22.23
CA GLU A 267 -10.32 20.40 21.11
C GLU A 267 -9.79 21.39 20.06
N GLN A 268 -9.11 22.44 20.51
CA GLN A 268 -8.49 23.48 19.69
C GLN A 268 -7.32 22.95 18.81
N LYS A 269 -6.87 21.72 19.05
CA LYS A 269 -5.81 21.01 18.30
C LYS A 269 -6.36 19.82 17.50
N ARG A 270 -7.69 19.68 17.41
CA ARG A 270 -8.36 18.64 16.62
C ARG A 270 -8.79 19.23 15.28
N PHE A 271 -8.16 18.75 14.22
CA PHE A 271 -8.33 19.24 12.86
C PHE A 271 -9.25 18.31 12.07
N ALA A 272 -10.13 18.89 11.25
CA ALA A 272 -11.01 18.17 10.35
C ALA A 272 -10.27 17.86 9.04
N ILE A 273 -10.16 16.58 8.70
CA ILE A 273 -9.41 16.07 7.54
C ILE A 273 -10.26 15.03 6.82
N GLY A 274 -10.05 14.84 5.51
CA GLY A 274 -10.74 13.81 4.73
C GLY A 274 -10.68 12.42 5.35
N HIS A 275 -9.49 11.97 5.79
CA HIS A 275 -9.35 10.71 6.52
C HIS A 275 -9.36 10.88 8.05
N GLU A 276 -10.23 10.11 8.72
CA GLU A 276 -10.41 10.13 10.18
C GLU A 276 -9.17 9.80 11.05
N PHE A 277 -8.08 9.29 10.49
CA PHE A 277 -6.86 8.94 11.23
C PHE A 277 -5.71 9.97 11.08
N PHE A 278 -5.82 10.94 10.17
CA PHE A 278 -4.65 11.76 9.78
C PHE A 278 -4.22 12.80 10.82
N GLY A 279 -4.95 12.91 11.94
CA GLY A 279 -4.48 13.58 13.15
C GLY A 279 -3.42 12.80 13.95
N LEU A 280 -3.14 11.53 13.61
CA LEU A 280 -2.23 10.63 14.33
C LEU A 280 -0.75 11.04 14.23
N LEU A 281 -0.31 11.58 13.08
CA LEU A 281 1.10 11.87 12.81
C LEU A 281 1.25 13.21 12.08
N PRO A 282 2.11 14.14 12.54
CA PRO A 282 2.40 15.40 11.87
C PRO A 282 2.73 15.28 10.38
N GLY A 283 3.37 14.19 9.93
CA GLY A 283 3.62 13.93 8.51
C GLY A 283 2.35 13.70 7.67
N LEU A 284 1.33 13.04 8.24
CA LEU A 284 0.01 12.91 7.59
C LEU A 284 -0.71 14.27 7.55
N PHE A 285 -0.59 15.07 8.61
CA PHE A 285 -1.11 16.44 8.64
C PHE A 285 -0.43 17.37 7.62
N VAL A 286 0.89 17.22 7.41
CA VAL A 286 1.65 17.94 6.37
C VAL A 286 1.11 17.63 4.97
N PHE A 287 0.95 16.35 4.61
CA PHE A 287 0.37 15.99 3.31
C PHE A 287 -1.12 16.40 3.19
N SER A 288 -1.90 16.27 4.26
CA SER A 288 -3.30 16.74 4.29
C SER A 288 -3.41 18.24 3.98
N THR A 289 -2.47 19.01 4.54
CA THR A 289 -2.41 20.47 4.37
C THR A 289 -1.96 20.86 2.96
N VAL A 290 -0.91 20.25 2.40
CA VAL A 290 -0.42 20.62 1.06
C VAL A 290 -1.44 20.33 -0.04
N TRP A 291 -2.15 19.20 0.05
CA TRP A 291 -3.21 18.86 -0.91
C TRP A 291 -4.47 19.73 -0.76
N LEU A 292 -4.79 20.19 0.45
CA LEU A 292 -5.86 21.16 0.68
C LEU A 292 -5.51 22.52 0.09
N ARG A 293 -4.27 23.00 0.29
CA ARG A 293 -3.77 24.24 -0.32
C ARG A 293 -3.80 24.14 -1.84
N GLU A 294 -3.29 23.05 -2.42
CA GLU A 294 -3.29 22.83 -3.87
C GLU A 294 -4.71 22.76 -4.44
N HIS A 295 -5.66 22.13 -3.74
CA HIS A 295 -7.07 22.15 -4.16
C HIS A 295 -7.62 23.58 -4.25
N ASN A 296 -7.43 24.38 -3.20
CA ASN A 296 -7.89 25.77 -3.17
C ASN A 296 -7.19 26.63 -4.25
N ARG A 297 -5.89 26.41 -4.47
CA ARG A 297 -5.06 27.06 -5.51
C ARG A 297 -5.53 26.69 -6.93
N VAL A 298 -5.92 25.45 -7.16
CA VAL A 298 -6.50 25.00 -8.44
C VAL A 298 -7.89 25.60 -8.64
N CYS A 299 -8.73 25.67 -7.60
CA CYS A 299 -10.03 26.34 -7.66
C CYS A 299 -9.89 27.82 -8.04
N ASP A 300 -8.92 28.57 -7.48
CA ASP A 300 -8.64 29.96 -7.86
C ASP A 300 -8.30 30.09 -9.37
N VAL A 301 -7.39 29.25 -9.88
CA VAL A 301 -7.01 29.30 -11.30
C VAL A 301 -8.17 28.87 -12.22
N MET A 302 -8.99 27.89 -11.79
CA MET A 302 -10.21 27.55 -12.55
C MET A 302 -11.25 28.68 -12.52
N LYS A 303 -11.36 29.44 -11.43
CA LYS A 303 -12.27 30.59 -11.32
C LYS A 303 -11.82 31.80 -12.16
N GLU A 304 -10.51 32.04 -12.23
CA GLU A 304 -9.93 33.07 -13.12
C GLU A 304 -10.17 32.73 -14.60
N LEU A 305 -9.93 31.47 -14.98
CA LEU A 305 -10.11 31.00 -16.36
C LEU A 305 -11.58 30.88 -16.78
N HIS A 306 -12.48 30.57 -15.84
CA HIS A 306 -13.91 30.40 -16.08
C HIS A 306 -14.77 31.12 -15.03
N PRO A 307 -14.89 32.47 -15.11
CA PRO A 307 -15.62 33.25 -14.11
C PRO A 307 -17.11 32.88 -14.00
N ASP A 308 -17.70 32.31 -15.06
CA ASP A 308 -19.08 31.84 -15.15
C ASP A 308 -19.37 30.54 -14.40
N TRP A 309 -18.35 29.81 -13.95
CA TRP A 309 -18.54 28.54 -13.25
C TRP A 309 -19.02 28.71 -11.81
N ASP A 310 -19.85 27.76 -11.38
CA ASP A 310 -20.34 27.61 -10.01
C ASP A 310 -19.39 26.80 -9.12
N ASP A 311 -19.68 26.82 -7.81
CA ASP A 311 -18.91 26.12 -6.78
C ASP A 311 -18.76 24.61 -7.06
N GLU A 312 -19.84 23.95 -7.48
CA GLU A 312 -19.82 22.51 -7.76
C GLU A 312 -18.89 22.16 -8.91
N ARG A 313 -18.96 22.90 -10.03
CA ARG A 313 -18.12 22.65 -11.20
C ARG A 313 -16.65 22.94 -10.92
N LEU A 314 -16.36 23.98 -10.13
CA LEU A 314 -15.00 24.29 -9.67
C LEU A 314 -14.45 23.18 -8.78
N PHE A 315 -15.19 22.80 -7.73
CA PHE A 315 -14.81 21.73 -6.79
C PHE A 315 -14.53 20.41 -7.52
N GLN A 316 -15.45 19.96 -8.38
CA GLN A 316 -15.32 18.69 -9.09
C GLN A 316 -14.17 18.73 -10.11
N THR A 317 -13.98 19.84 -10.83
CA THR A 317 -12.85 19.96 -11.78
C THR A 317 -11.51 19.97 -11.04
N ALA A 318 -11.41 20.66 -9.90
CA ALA A 318 -10.22 20.62 -9.06
C ALA A 318 -9.95 19.22 -8.50
N ARG A 319 -10.97 18.48 -8.07
CA ARG A 319 -10.83 17.06 -7.66
C ARG A 319 -10.30 16.18 -8.80
N LEU A 320 -10.78 16.36 -10.03
CA LEU A 320 -10.27 15.62 -11.20
C LEU A 320 -8.82 16.01 -11.55
N ILE A 321 -8.45 17.29 -11.41
CA ILE A 321 -7.06 17.77 -11.58
C ILE A 321 -6.15 17.10 -10.54
N LEU A 322 -6.41 17.29 -9.24
CA LEU A 322 -5.56 16.72 -8.18
C LEU A 322 -5.48 15.19 -8.23
N THR A 323 -6.54 14.51 -8.70
CA THR A 323 -6.50 13.06 -8.95
C THR A 323 -5.48 12.70 -10.03
N GLY A 324 -5.43 13.48 -11.12
CA GLY A 324 -4.43 13.32 -12.17
C GLY A 324 -3.01 13.67 -11.70
N GLU A 325 -2.85 14.76 -10.95
CA GLU A 325 -1.56 15.14 -10.36
C GLU A 325 -1.02 14.08 -9.39
N THR A 326 -1.90 13.50 -8.57
CA THR A 326 -1.58 12.37 -7.69
C THR A 326 -1.06 11.17 -8.49
N ILE A 327 -1.74 10.78 -9.57
CA ILE A 327 -1.32 9.64 -10.41
C ILE A 327 0.03 9.94 -11.09
N ASN A 328 0.25 11.17 -11.55
CA ASN A 328 1.49 11.60 -12.20
C ASN A 328 2.70 11.54 -11.25
N ILE A 329 2.61 12.18 -10.08
CA ILE A 329 3.67 12.16 -9.04
C ILE A 329 3.94 10.72 -8.56
N ILE A 330 2.90 9.90 -8.42
CA ILE A 330 3.05 8.51 -8.00
C ILE A 330 3.81 7.68 -9.04
N ILE A 331 3.53 7.82 -10.34
CA ILE A 331 4.23 7.06 -11.38
C ILE A 331 5.67 7.57 -11.58
N ASN A 332 5.84 8.89 -11.76
CA ASN A 332 7.09 9.47 -12.26
C ASN A 332 8.15 9.68 -11.18
N GLU A 333 7.77 9.87 -9.92
CA GLU A 333 8.71 10.16 -8.82
C GLU A 333 8.68 9.06 -7.76
N TYR A 334 7.49 8.68 -7.27
CA TYR A 334 7.38 7.73 -6.15
C TYR A 334 7.74 6.29 -6.58
N VAL A 335 7.12 5.77 -7.65
CA VAL A 335 7.45 4.44 -8.17
C VAL A 335 8.84 4.41 -8.83
N GLN A 336 9.30 5.52 -9.40
CA GLN A 336 10.67 5.66 -9.89
C GLN A 336 11.69 5.46 -8.75
N HIS A 337 11.52 6.16 -7.63
CA HIS A 337 12.42 6.03 -6.48
C HIS A 337 12.34 4.65 -5.82
N LEU A 338 11.12 4.12 -5.62
CA LEU A 338 10.85 2.80 -5.04
C LEU A 338 11.54 1.67 -5.82
N SER A 339 11.40 1.68 -7.14
CA SER A 339 11.97 0.66 -8.04
C SER A 339 13.47 0.80 -8.21
N GLY A 340 13.98 2.04 -8.28
CA GLY A 340 15.39 2.34 -8.51
C GLY A 340 15.87 2.07 -9.93
N TYR A 341 14.97 2.01 -10.91
CA TYR A 341 15.32 1.80 -12.31
C TYR A 341 16.04 3.02 -12.91
N ASN A 342 16.90 2.78 -13.89
CA ASN A 342 17.50 3.81 -14.76
C ASN A 342 16.59 4.17 -15.95
N PHE A 343 15.58 3.34 -16.24
CA PHE A 343 14.51 3.69 -17.17
C PHE A 343 13.60 4.74 -16.52
N ASP A 344 13.38 5.86 -17.19
CA ASP A 344 12.48 6.92 -16.71
C ASP A 344 11.03 6.49 -16.91
N LEU A 345 10.34 6.16 -15.82
CA LEU A 345 8.91 5.88 -15.80
C LEU A 345 8.13 7.19 -15.97
N PHE A 346 7.09 7.15 -16.80
CA PHE A 346 6.22 8.30 -17.03
C PHE A 346 4.76 7.87 -17.15
N TRP A 347 3.83 8.77 -16.84
CA TRP A 347 2.41 8.56 -17.03
C TRP A 347 1.91 9.06 -18.40
N ASP A 348 1.47 8.15 -19.26
CA ASP A 348 0.80 8.45 -20.52
C ASP A 348 -0.33 7.43 -20.80
N PRO A 349 -1.59 7.77 -20.49
CA PRO A 349 -2.74 6.92 -20.81
C PRO A 349 -2.89 6.57 -22.29
N GLU A 350 -2.41 7.41 -23.21
CA GLU A 350 -2.61 7.24 -24.66
C GLU A 350 -1.93 5.95 -25.18
N LEU A 351 -0.89 5.48 -24.48
CA LEU A 351 -0.19 4.22 -24.76
C LEU A 351 -1.10 2.98 -24.70
N LEU A 352 -2.23 3.03 -23.99
CA LEU A 352 -3.18 1.91 -23.85
C LEU A 352 -4.45 2.05 -24.71
N PHE A 353 -4.67 3.18 -25.39
CA PHE A 353 -5.93 3.44 -26.11
C PHE A 353 -6.24 2.49 -27.28
N LYS A 354 -5.27 1.66 -27.67
CA LYS A 354 -5.37 0.65 -28.75
C LYS A 354 -5.23 -0.79 -28.22
N ASP A 355 -5.23 -0.97 -26.91
CA ASP A 355 -5.10 -2.26 -26.25
C ASP A 355 -6.39 -2.66 -25.52
N GLN A 356 -6.56 -3.96 -25.30
CA GLN A 356 -7.63 -4.49 -24.45
C GLN A 356 -7.27 -4.22 -22.97
N PHE A 357 -7.79 -3.13 -22.43
CA PHE A 357 -7.59 -2.73 -21.03
C PHE A 357 -8.93 -2.46 -20.33
N GLN A 358 -9.03 -2.86 -19.07
CA GLN A 358 -10.22 -2.73 -18.24
C GLN A 358 -10.08 -1.55 -17.27
N TYR A 359 -10.79 -0.45 -17.53
CA TYR A 359 -10.83 0.76 -16.68
C TYR A 359 -11.72 0.55 -15.44
N GLN A 360 -11.39 -0.47 -14.66
CA GLN A 360 -12.02 -0.83 -13.40
C GLN A 360 -10.97 -1.48 -12.48
N ASN A 361 -11.00 -1.16 -11.19
CA ASN A 361 -10.11 -1.73 -10.19
C ASN A 361 -10.88 -2.32 -9.00
N ARG A 362 -10.25 -3.27 -8.33
CA ARG A 362 -10.67 -3.85 -7.06
C ARG A 362 -9.42 -4.01 -6.19
N ILE A 363 -9.44 -3.53 -4.95
CA ILE A 363 -8.26 -3.59 -4.08
C ILE A 363 -8.11 -5.00 -3.51
N PHE A 364 -6.91 -5.55 -3.65
CA PHE A 364 -6.54 -6.89 -3.20
C PHE A 364 -6.11 -6.88 -1.73
N VAL A 365 -6.54 -7.86 -0.94
CA VAL A 365 -6.13 -7.95 0.48
C VAL A 365 -4.64 -8.29 0.61
N GLU A 366 -4.09 -9.00 -0.39
CA GLU A 366 -2.65 -9.21 -0.57
C GLU A 366 -1.90 -7.89 -0.74
N PHE A 367 -2.47 -6.93 -1.48
CA PHE A 367 -1.85 -5.62 -1.70
C PHE A 367 -1.87 -4.78 -0.43
N ASN A 368 -2.94 -4.90 0.38
CA ASN A 368 -3.02 -4.29 1.70
C ASN A 368 -1.92 -4.82 2.64
N HIS A 369 -1.77 -6.15 2.77
CA HIS A 369 -0.72 -6.77 3.60
C HIS A 369 0.68 -6.39 3.12
N LEU A 370 0.92 -6.44 1.80
CA LEU A 370 2.19 -6.10 1.17
C LEU A 370 2.67 -4.67 1.50
N TYR A 371 1.76 -3.72 1.72
CA TYR A 371 2.10 -2.31 1.95
C TYR A 371 2.29 -1.92 3.44
N HIS A 372 2.36 -2.88 4.36
CA HIS A 372 2.62 -2.63 5.79
C HIS A 372 4.11 -2.30 6.06
N TRP A 373 4.66 -1.30 5.35
CA TRP A 373 6.07 -0.89 5.29
C TRP A 373 6.57 -0.12 6.54
N HIS A 374 6.15 -0.57 7.71
CA HIS A 374 6.55 -0.03 9.00
C HIS A 374 8.07 0.05 9.27
N PRO A 375 8.97 -0.75 8.66
CA PRO A 375 10.41 -0.50 8.77
C PRO A 375 10.87 0.89 8.31
N LEU A 376 10.15 1.56 7.40
CA LEU A 376 10.47 2.93 6.96
C LEU A 376 10.47 3.95 8.11
N MET A 377 9.69 3.68 9.17
CA MET A 377 9.49 4.63 10.27
C MET A 377 10.73 4.70 11.17
N PRO A 378 11.36 5.88 11.37
CA PRO A 378 12.48 6.03 12.29
C PRO A 378 12.02 5.95 13.76
N ASP A 379 12.95 5.70 14.69
CA ASP A 379 12.64 5.66 16.13
C ASP A 379 12.42 7.05 16.76
N GLN A 380 12.96 8.08 16.10
CA GLN A 380 12.91 9.49 16.51
C GLN A 380 12.75 10.39 15.28
N PHE A 381 12.20 11.61 15.45
CA PHE A 381 12.03 12.61 14.40
C PHE A 381 12.89 13.85 14.68
N HIS A 382 13.65 14.29 13.68
CA HIS A 382 14.63 15.37 13.81
C HIS A 382 14.13 16.62 13.07
N ILE A 383 13.64 17.63 13.80
CA ILE A 383 13.08 18.86 13.22
C ILE A 383 13.81 20.08 13.79
N ASN A 384 14.49 20.84 12.94
CA ASN A 384 15.18 22.09 13.28
C ASN A 384 16.07 22.00 14.54
N GLY A 385 16.94 21.00 14.59
CA GLY A 385 17.82 20.73 15.74
C GLY A 385 17.14 20.20 17.00
N THR A 386 15.82 20.01 16.99
CA THR A 386 15.07 19.35 18.07
C THR A 386 14.75 17.91 17.68
N THR A 387 15.06 16.96 18.56
CA THR A 387 14.72 15.54 18.40
C THR A 387 13.48 15.18 19.21
N TYR A 388 12.59 14.39 18.61
CA TYR A 388 11.31 13.95 19.20
C TYR A 388 11.23 12.43 19.22
N GLY A 389 10.90 11.83 20.35
CA GLY A 389 10.55 10.41 20.39
C GLY A 389 9.19 10.17 19.73
N MET A 390 8.93 8.92 19.31
CA MET A 390 7.62 8.55 18.73
C MET A 390 6.43 8.93 19.63
N LYS A 391 6.58 8.84 20.97
CA LYS A 391 5.56 9.25 21.94
C LYS A 391 5.24 10.75 21.87
N ASP A 392 6.25 11.60 21.67
CA ASP A 392 6.10 13.06 21.62
C ASP A 392 5.62 13.55 20.24
N TYR A 393 5.74 12.70 19.22
CA TYR A 393 5.35 12.99 17.85
C TYR A 393 3.91 12.56 17.53
N LEU A 394 3.43 11.48 18.15
CA LEU A 394 2.05 10.99 18.01
C LEU A 394 1.02 12.03 18.50
N PHE A 395 -0.02 12.25 17.69
CA PHE A 395 -1.11 13.21 17.90
C PHE A 395 -0.67 14.67 18.14
N ASN A 396 0.58 15.03 17.84
CA ASN A 396 1.17 16.32 18.17
C ASN A 396 1.34 17.25 16.95
N THR A 397 0.23 17.64 16.32
CA THR A 397 0.26 18.52 15.13
C THR A 397 0.86 19.90 15.40
N ASP A 398 0.87 20.37 16.66
CA ASP A 398 1.60 21.57 17.13
C ASP A 398 3.05 21.63 16.63
N LEU A 399 3.71 20.49 16.42
CA LEU A 399 5.10 20.46 15.92
C LEU A 399 5.25 21.15 14.55
N VAL A 400 4.25 21.06 13.68
CA VAL A 400 4.27 21.73 12.37
C VAL A 400 4.16 23.25 12.53
N PHE A 401 3.32 23.70 13.45
CA PHE A 401 3.15 25.13 13.77
C PHE A 401 4.36 25.71 14.52
N LYS A 402 4.98 24.92 15.43
CA LYS A 402 6.16 25.31 16.21
C LYS A 402 7.38 25.57 15.32
N HIS A 403 7.61 24.69 14.34
CA HIS A 403 8.80 24.75 13.48
C HIS A 403 8.56 25.50 12.16
N GLY A 404 7.30 25.71 11.77
CA GLY A 404 6.90 26.20 10.46
C GLY A 404 6.76 25.06 9.45
N PHE A 405 5.84 25.22 8.50
CA PHE A 405 5.49 24.16 7.56
C PHE A 405 6.67 23.77 6.67
N GLY A 406 7.30 24.75 6.01
CA GLY A 406 8.45 24.52 5.13
C GLY A 406 9.64 23.87 5.84
N THR A 407 9.95 24.30 7.07
CA THR A 407 10.99 23.70 7.93
C THR A 407 10.71 22.23 8.23
N THR A 408 9.43 21.89 8.42
CA THR A 408 8.99 20.52 8.71
C THR A 408 9.14 19.63 7.46
N VAL A 409 8.81 20.13 6.28
CA VAL A 409 8.98 19.42 4.99
C VAL A 409 10.47 19.22 4.65
N ASP A 410 11.29 20.25 4.85
CA ASP A 410 12.74 20.18 4.65
C ASP A 410 13.41 19.17 5.61
N ALA A 411 12.99 19.15 6.88
CA ALA A 411 13.42 18.16 7.86
C ALA A 411 13.04 16.72 7.46
N MET A 412 11.78 16.48 7.06
CA MET A 412 11.32 15.19 6.55
C MET A 412 12.07 14.76 5.28
N SER A 413 12.51 15.72 4.46
CA SER A 413 13.26 15.45 3.24
C SER A 413 14.75 15.13 3.48
N LYS A 414 15.30 15.56 4.62
CA LYS A 414 16.70 15.32 5.06
C LYS A 414 16.86 14.11 5.97
N GLN A 415 15.82 13.74 6.72
CA GLN A 415 15.88 12.57 7.59
C GLN A 415 15.72 11.27 6.81
N ILE A 416 16.64 10.32 7.01
CA ILE A 416 16.62 9.01 6.36
C ILE A 416 15.54 8.09 6.98
N ALA A 417 14.89 7.31 6.13
CA ALA A 417 13.94 6.25 6.50
C ALA A 417 14.67 4.91 6.72
N GLY A 418 14.02 3.98 7.42
CA GLY A 418 14.58 2.65 7.63
C GLY A 418 14.42 1.72 6.42
N GLN A 419 15.38 0.82 6.20
CA GLN A 419 15.32 -0.20 5.17
C GLN A 419 14.14 -1.15 5.41
N ILE A 420 13.35 -1.46 4.37
CA ILE A 420 12.38 -2.57 4.42
C ILE A 420 13.15 -3.90 4.46
N GLY A 421 12.66 -4.86 5.24
CA GLY A 421 13.34 -6.13 5.52
C GLY A 421 13.39 -6.46 7.02
N PRO A 422 14.11 -7.53 7.41
CA PRO A 422 14.00 -8.14 8.72
C PRO A 422 14.69 -7.32 9.83
N LYS A 423 14.30 -7.61 11.08
CA LYS A 423 14.88 -7.06 12.31
C LYS A 423 14.96 -5.51 12.32
N ASN A 424 13.97 -4.82 11.71
CA ASN A 424 13.94 -3.36 11.54
C ASN A 424 12.56 -2.67 11.74
N ILE A 425 11.52 -3.33 12.28
CA ILE A 425 10.26 -2.67 12.67
C ILE A 425 10.43 -2.02 14.05
N GLY A 426 10.30 -0.69 14.13
CA GLY A 426 10.40 0.06 15.39
C GLY A 426 9.33 -0.35 16.43
N PRO A 427 9.63 -0.25 17.75
CA PRO A 427 8.85 -0.90 18.80
C PRO A 427 7.38 -0.47 18.88
N VAL A 428 7.06 0.78 18.55
CA VAL A 428 5.67 1.28 18.53
C VAL A 428 4.85 0.66 17.38
N ASN A 429 5.50 0.34 16.26
CA ASN A 429 4.85 -0.30 15.10
C ASN A 429 4.88 -1.83 15.15
N LEU A 430 5.67 -2.44 16.05
CA LEU A 430 5.80 -3.89 16.16
C LEU A 430 4.46 -4.57 16.47
N LYS A 431 3.61 -3.95 17.29
CA LYS A 431 2.24 -4.41 17.52
C LYS A 431 1.38 -4.43 16.24
N VAL A 432 1.61 -3.50 15.30
CA VAL A 432 0.88 -3.52 14.01
C VAL A 432 1.29 -4.74 13.19
N ALA A 433 2.57 -5.12 13.20
CA ALA A 433 3.04 -6.35 12.56
C ALA A 433 2.41 -7.61 13.18
N VAL A 434 2.31 -7.68 14.52
CA VAL A 434 1.60 -8.75 15.25
C VAL A 434 0.13 -8.86 14.80
N GLU A 435 -0.60 -7.75 14.73
CA GLU A 435 -2.00 -7.76 14.29
C GLU A 435 -2.14 -8.03 12.78
N THR A 436 -1.16 -7.67 11.95
CA THR A 436 -1.12 -8.02 10.52
C THR A 436 -1.00 -9.54 10.32
N ILE A 437 -0.17 -10.21 11.12
CA ILE A 437 -0.04 -11.68 11.09
C ILE A 437 -1.36 -12.35 11.55
N LYS A 438 -2.01 -11.82 12.59
CA LYS A 438 -3.34 -12.30 13.02
C LYS A 438 -4.42 -12.09 11.95
N HIS A 439 -4.36 -10.96 11.24
CA HIS A 439 -5.25 -10.63 10.13
C HIS A 439 -5.06 -11.61 8.95
N GLU A 440 -3.80 -11.89 8.57
CA GLU A 440 -3.45 -12.86 7.53
C GLU A 440 -4.02 -14.26 7.82
N ARG A 441 -3.86 -14.73 9.07
CA ARG A 441 -4.40 -16.03 9.53
C ARG A 441 -5.92 -16.06 9.51
N ASN A 442 -6.58 -14.99 9.94
CA ASN A 442 -8.04 -14.86 9.89
C ASN A 442 -8.57 -14.90 8.44
N LEU A 443 -7.86 -14.25 7.52
CA LEU A 443 -8.11 -14.26 6.08
C LEU A 443 -7.82 -15.61 5.41
N ARG A 444 -7.14 -16.55 6.10
CA ARG A 444 -6.68 -17.84 5.57
C ARG A 444 -5.87 -17.65 4.28
N MET A 445 -4.89 -16.76 4.31
CA MET A 445 -4.01 -16.54 3.16
C MET A 445 -3.06 -17.73 2.95
N GLN A 446 -2.60 -17.92 1.72
CA GLN A 446 -1.70 -19.03 1.39
C GLN A 446 -0.24 -18.64 1.68
N GLY A 447 0.64 -19.62 1.85
CA GLY A 447 2.07 -19.36 2.09
C GLY A 447 2.74 -18.55 0.97
N LEU A 448 3.80 -17.83 1.33
CA LEU A 448 4.63 -16.98 0.47
C LEU A 448 4.92 -17.62 -0.89
N ASN A 449 5.31 -18.89 -0.91
CA ASN A 449 5.69 -19.61 -2.11
C ASN A 449 4.53 -19.80 -3.11
N GLN A 450 3.27 -19.89 -2.65
CA GLN A 450 2.12 -19.94 -3.56
C GLN A 450 1.89 -18.57 -4.23
N TYR A 451 2.08 -17.48 -3.50
CA TYR A 451 2.05 -16.14 -4.09
C TYR A 451 3.25 -15.90 -5.04
N ARG A 452 4.46 -16.35 -4.70
CA ARG A 452 5.62 -16.31 -5.62
C ARG A 452 5.29 -17.02 -6.94
N LYS A 453 4.72 -18.24 -6.89
CA LYS A 453 4.20 -18.94 -8.09
C LYS A 453 3.15 -18.11 -8.85
N ARG A 454 2.12 -17.56 -8.17
CA ARG A 454 1.04 -16.74 -8.76
C ARG A 454 1.53 -15.49 -9.53
N PHE A 455 2.68 -14.93 -9.15
CA PHE A 455 3.28 -13.76 -9.81
C PHE A 455 4.48 -14.11 -10.74
N GLY A 456 4.72 -15.41 -10.96
CA GLY A 456 5.75 -15.92 -11.87
C GLY A 456 7.17 -15.74 -11.34
N ILE A 457 7.34 -15.88 -10.03
CA ILE A 457 8.61 -15.86 -9.29
C ILE A 457 8.89 -17.32 -8.82
N PRO A 458 10.13 -17.84 -8.90
CA PRO A 458 10.42 -19.16 -8.35
C PRO A 458 10.13 -19.24 -6.84
N PRO A 459 9.47 -20.31 -6.34
CA PRO A 459 9.35 -20.55 -4.90
C PRO A 459 10.73 -20.82 -4.29
N TYR A 460 10.93 -20.37 -3.05
CA TYR A 460 12.13 -20.67 -2.27
C TYR A 460 12.21 -22.15 -1.92
N LYS A 461 13.41 -22.74 -2.03
CA LYS A 461 13.65 -24.16 -1.74
C LYS A 461 14.16 -24.42 -0.33
N THR A 462 14.71 -23.41 0.32
CA THR A 462 15.22 -23.47 1.70
C THR A 462 15.02 -22.12 2.40
N PHE A 463 15.00 -22.14 3.73
CA PHE A 463 15.00 -20.92 4.53
C PHE A 463 16.25 -20.05 4.29
N LEU A 464 17.40 -20.67 3.98
CA LEU A 464 18.64 -19.95 3.65
C LEU A 464 18.53 -19.15 2.33
N GLU A 465 17.72 -19.61 1.38
CA GLU A 465 17.44 -18.86 0.15
C GLU A 465 16.51 -17.68 0.42
N LEU A 466 15.51 -17.86 1.30
CA LEU A 466 14.57 -16.82 1.76
C LEU A 466 15.28 -15.69 2.54
N THR A 467 16.15 -16.02 3.49
CA THR A 467 16.87 -15.03 4.31
C THR A 467 18.01 -14.34 3.58
N GLY A 468 18.29 -14.71 2.32
CA GLY A 468 19.39 -14.17 1.52
C GLY A 468 20.78 -14.62 1.99
N GLY A 469 20.88 -15.71 2.75
CA GLY A 469 22.14 -16.27 3.27
C GLY A 469 22.37 -16.10 4.77
N ASP A 470 21.47 -15.47 5.53
CA ASP A 470 21.53 -15.48 6.99
C ASP A 470 21.14 -16.88 7.50
N ALA A 471 22.16 -17.65 7.92
CA ALA A 471 22.01 -19.02 8.39
C ALA A 471 21.44 -19.13 9.82
N GLU A 472 21.61 -18.11 10.66
CA GLU A 472 21.03 -18.10 12.02
C GLU A 472 19.51 -17.90 11.92
N MET A 473 19.09 -16.89 11.16
CA MET A 473 17.68 -16.63 10.89
C MET A 473 17.04 -17.79 10.12
N ALA A 474 17.75 -18.42 9.18
CA ALA A 474 17.24 -19.58 8.45
C ALA A 474 16.95 -20.77 9.38
N ALA A 475 17.87 -21.10 10.30
CA ALA A 475 17.68 -22.18 11.27
C ALA A 475 16.53 -21.87 12.26
N GLN A 476 16.41 -20.62 12.72
CA GLN A 476 15.29 -20.18 13.57
C GLN A 476 13.93 -20.26 12.84
N LEU A 477 13.88 -19.95 11.54
CA LEU A 477 12.67 -20.09 10.73
C LEU A 477 12.33 -21.56 10.44
N GLU A 478 13.33 -22.41 10.23
CA GLU A 478 13.16 -23.86 10.07
C GLU A 478 12.64 -24.51 11.36
N GLU A 479 13.15 -24.10 12.52
CA GLU A 479 12.58 -24.46 13.82
C GLU A 479 11.13 -23.96 13.94
N ALA A 480 10.86 -22.70 13.61
CA ALA A 480 9.52 -22.10 13.77
C ALA A 480 8.45 -22.71 12.84
N TYR A 481 8.70 -22.85 11.54
CA TYR A 481 7.71 -23.26 10.53
C TYR A 481 7.81 -24.73 10.10
N GLY A 482 8.98 -25.35 10.20
CA GLY A 482 9.25 -26.74 9.76
C GLY A 482 9.34 -26.95 8.25
N ASP A 483 8.73 -26.08 7.44
CA ASP A 483 8.74 -26.13 5.97
C ASP A 483 8.72 -24.70 5.39
N VAL A 484 9.49 -24.45 4.34
CA VAL A 484 9.56 -23.14 3.67
C VAL A 484 8.29 -22.83 2.87
N ASP A 485 7.56 -23.85 2.38
CA ASP A 485 6.26 -23.66 1.72
C ASP A 485 5.15 -23.22 2.72
N ALA A 486 5.41 -23.30 4.03
CA ALA A 486 4.48 -22.89 5.09
C ALA A 486 4.71 -21.46 5.65
N VAL A 487 5.72 -20.73 5.15
CA VAL A 487 5.99 -19.35 5.58
C VAL A 487 4.86 -18.42 5.14
N GLU A 488 4.34 -17.64 6.08
CA GLU A 488 3.28 -16.64 5.86
C GLU A 488 3.71 -15.53 4.89
N LEU A 489 2.77 -14.96 4.12
CA LEU A 489 3.05 -13.95 3.11
C LEU A 489 3.68 -12.70 3.73
N TYR A 490 3.03 -12.06 4.70
CA TYR A 490 3.55 -10.81 5.30
C TYR A 490 4.90 -11.04 5.99
N VAL A 491 5.04 -12.19 6.66
CA VAL A 491 6.28 -12.61 7.32
C VAL A 491 7.39 -12.77 6.30
N GLY A 492 7.13 -13.46 5.19
CA GLY A 492 8.05 -13.60 4.05
C GLY A 492 8.45 -12.27 3.43
N LEU A 493 7.48 -11.40 3.12
CA LEU A 493 7.72 -10.06 2.54
C LEU A 493 8.58 -9.16 3.45
N MET A 494 8.50 -9.34 4.78
CA MET A 494 9.34 -8.62 5.74
C MET A 494 10.68 -9.32 6.06
N ILE A 495 10.89 -10.57 5.62
CA ILE A 495 12.16 -11.31 5.77
C ILE A 495 13.04 -11.19 4.51
N GLU A 496 12.43 -11.12 3.32
CA GLU A 496 13.17 -10.91 2.08
C GLU A 496 13.97 -9.59 2.13
N GLN A 497 15.27 -9.67 1.85
CA GLN A 497 16.12 -8.48 1.70
C GLN A 497 15.73 -7.67 0.44
N PRO A 498 15.92 -6.35 0.42
CA PRO A 498 15.71 -5.54 -0.77
C PRO A 498 16.53 -6.02 -1.98
N ALA A 499 15.92 -5.92 -3.16
CA ALA A 499 16.63 -6.22 -4.40
C ALA A 499 17.79 -5.20 -4.60
N PRO A 500 18.93 -5.60 -5.19
CA PRO A 500 20.04 -4.69 -5.43
C PRO A 500 19.58 -3.44 -6.20
N GLY A 501 19.82 -2.26 -5.61
CA GLY A 501 19.42 -0.98 -6.18
C GLY A 501 17.96 -0.57 -5.96
N SER A 502 17.16 -1.29 -5.17
CA SER A 502 15.74 -0.99 -4.85
C SER A 502 15.49 -0.77 -3.36
N VAL A 503 14.35 -0.16 -3.00
CA VAL A 503 13.93 0.04 -1.58
C VAL A 503 13.30 -1.24 -1.01
N THR A 504 12.84 -2.16 -1.89
CA THR A 504 12.01 -3.32 -1.55
C THR A 504 12.51 -4.60 -2.22
N SER A 505 12.01 -5.76 -1.78
CA SER A 505 12.43 -7.09 -2.27
C SER A 505 11.89 -7.43 -3.66
N GLU A 506 12.40 -8.52 -4.26
CA GLU A 506 11.90 -9.04 -5.55
C GLU A 506 10.39 -9.37 -5.49
N THR A 507 9.89 -10.00 -4.42
CA THR A 507 8.46 -10.29 -4.31
C THR A 507 7.62 -9.04 -4.11
N ILE A 508 8.07 -8.05 -3.34
CA ILE A 508 7.33 -6.78 -3.20
C ILE A 508 7.23 -6.05 -4.55
N ILE A 509 8.31 -6.00 -5.34
CA ILE A 509 8.33 -5.40 -6.68
C ILE A 509 7.39 -6.18 -7.64
N GLU A 510 7.47 -7.51 -7.63
CA GLU A 510 6.76 -8.36 -8.59
C GLU A 510 5.29 -8.62 -8.26
N MET A 511 4.87 -8.51 -7.00
CA MET A 511 3.47 -8.50 -6.58
C MET A 511 2.87 -7.08 -6.55
N GLY A 512 3.58 -6.12 -5.93
CA GLY A 512 3.11 -4.75 -5.75
C GLY A 512 3.09 -3.94 -7.05
N GLY A 513 4.02 -4.19 -7.97
CA GLY A 513 4.06 -3.54 -9.28
C GLY A 513 2.78 -3.75 -10.10
N PRO A 514 2.32 -5.00 -10.31
CA PRO A 514 1.02 -5.31 -10.90
C PRO A 514 -0.15 -4.58 -10.25
N PHE A 515 -0.32 -4.67 -8.92
CA PHE A 515 -1.42 -4.04 -8.20
C PHE A 515 -1.40 -2.51 -8.32
N SER A 516 -0.22 -1.89 -8.19
CA SER A 516 -0.04 -0.44 -8.32
C SER A 516 -0.37 0.05 -9.74
N VAL A 517 0.24 -0.54 -10.77
CA VAL A 517 0.00 -0.18 -12.18
C VAL A 517 -1.47 -0.40 -12.57
N LYS A 518 -2.08 -1.50 -12.11
CA LYS A 518 -3.51 -1.76 -12.33
C LYS A 518 -4.38 -0.71 -11.64
N GLY A 519 -4.12 -0.38 -10.37
CA GLY A 519 -4.90 0.60 -9.60
C GLY A 519 -4.83 2.01 -10.16
N LEU A 520 -3.64 2.44 -10.62
CA LEU A 520 -3.41 3.76 -11.21
C LEU A 520 -4.07 3.89 -12.59
N LEU A 521 -3.76 2.97 -13.52
CA LEU A 521 -4.22 3.07 -14.91
C LEU A 521 -5.69 2.67 -15.11
N SER A 522 -6.31 2.01 -14.13
CA SER A 522 -7.75 1.72 -14.15
C SER A 522 -8.62 2.87 -13.64
N ASN A 523 -8.03 3.98 -13.18
CA ASN A 523 -8.78 5.18 -12.86
C ASN A 523 -9.50 5.70 -14.14
N PRO A 524 -10.79 6.12 -14.05
CA PRO A 524 -11.54 6.62 -15.20
C PRO A 524 -10.84 7.72 -16.01
N LEU A 525 -10.01 8.58 -15.39
CA LEU A 525 -9.21 9.60 -16.06
C LEU A 525 -8.26 9.04 -17.12
N CYS A 526 -7.78 7.80 -16.97
CA CYS A 526 -6.93 7.13 -17.94
C CYS A 526 -7.71 6.58 -19.15
N SER A 527 -9.04 6.69 -19.18
CA SER A 527 -9.86 6.20 -20.29
C SER A 527 -9.82 7.17 -21.49
N PRO A 528 -9.95 6.68 -22.75
CA PRO A 528 -10.02 7.53 -23.94
C PRO A 528 -11.18 8.53 -23.93
N GLN A 529 -12.17 8.37 -23.04
CA GLN A 529 -13.31 9.27 -22.94
C GLN A 529 -13.09 10.43 -21.95
N TRP A 530 -12.30 10.23 -20.90
CA TRP A 530 -12.04 11.24 -19.86
C TRP A 530 -10.68 11.92 -20.05
N TRP A 531 -9.70 11.28 -20.70
CA TRP A 531 -8.38 11.87 -20.96
C TRP A 531 -8.42 12.92 -22.08
N LYS A 532 -9.00 14.08 -21.76
CA LYS A 532 -9.24 15.21 -22.68
C LYS A 532 -9.13 16.52 -21.91
N PRO A 533 -8.63 17.61 -22.52
CA PRO A 533 -8.52 18.91 -21.84
C PRO A 533 -9.83 19.39 -21.21
N SER A 534 -10.97 19.14 -21.85
CA SER A 534 -12.32 19.50 -21.36
C SER A 534 -12.66 18.96 -19.97
N THR A 535 -12.09 17.81 -19.58
CA THR A 535 -12.30 17.17 -18.27
C THR A 535 -11.61 17.93 -17.13
N PHE A 536 -10.60 18.74 -17.46
CA PHE A 536 -9.72 19.46 -16.53
C PHE A 536 -9.81 20.98 -16.74
N GLY A 537 -10.95 21.49 -17.21
CA GLY A 537 -11.13 22.94 -17.47
C GLY A 537 -10.29 23.49 -18.62
N GLY A 538 -9.88 22.66 -19.58
CA GLY A 538 -9.11 23.04 -20.75
C GLY A 538 -7.61 22.77 -20.61
N ASP A 539 -6.84 23.33 -21.53
CA ASP A 539 -5.39 23.06 -21.66
C ASP A 539 -4.57 23.54 -20.44
N ALA A 540 -5.13 24.41 -19.59
CA ALA A 540 -4.48 24.88 -18.38
C ALA A 540 -4.47 23.79 -17.29
N GLY A 541 -5.63 23.30 -16.84
CA GLY A 541 -5.70 22.22 -15.84
C GLY A 541 -5.15 20.91 -16.37
N PHE A 542 -5.32 20.60 -17.66
CA PHE A 542 -4.69 19.43 -18.27
C PHE A 542 -3.16 19.53 -18.32
N ARG A 543 -2.60 20.76 -18.37
CA ARG A 543 -1.16 20.97 -18.21
C ARG A 543 -0.71 20.76 -16.76
N MET A 544 -1.45 21.29 -15.77
CA MET A 544 -1.16 21.04 -14.34
C MET A 544 -1.07 19.53 -14.08
N VAL A 545 -2.09 18.77 -14.48
CA VAL A 545 -2.13 17.30 -14.44
C VAL A 545 -0.90 16.65 -15.06
N ARG A 546 -0.46 17.11 -16.25
CA ARG A 546 0.66 16.51 -17.00
C ARG A 546 2.05 16.97 -16.53
N THR A 547 2.18 18.09 -15.84
CA THR A 547 3.45 18.65 -15.36
C THR A 547 3.52 18.78 -13.84
N ALA A 548 2.72 18.00 -13.11
CA ALA A 548 2.79 17.92 -11.66
C ALA A 548 4.09 17.24 -11.21
N THR A 549 4.72 17.80 -10.18
CA THR A 549 5.85 17.20 -9.48
C THR A 549 5.65 17.35 -7.97
N LEU A 550 6.26 16.47 -7.17
CA LEU A 550 6.29 16.59 -5.70
C LEU A 550 6.88 17.94 -5.29
N ARG A 551 7.95 18.38 -5.98
CA ARG A 551 8.59 19.66 -5.72
C ARG A 551 7.63 20.83 -5.99
N ASP A 552 6.90 20.81 -7.10
CA ASP A 552 5.89 21.84 -7.41
C ASP A 552 4.75 21.86 -6.40
N LEU A 553 4.20 20.69 -6.05
CA LEU A 553 3.11 20.55 -5.07
C LEU A 553 3.46 21.24 -3.74
N PHE A 554 4.68 21.05 -3.24
CA PHE A 554 5.13 21.75 -2.04
C PHE A 554 5.52 23.20 -2.33
N CYS A 555 6.40 23.48 -3.30
CA CYS A 555 6.91 24.84 -3.54
C CYS A 555 5.84 25.89 -3.87
N ARG A 556 4.70 25.50 -4.45
CA ARG A 556 3.59 26.41 -4.78
C ARG A 556 2.64 26.66 -3.59
N ASN A 557 2.74 25.86 -2.53
CA ASN A 557 1.81 25.84 -1.40
C ASN A 557 2.54 26.03 -0.04
N MET A 558 3.73 26.62 -0.06
CA MET A 558 4.50 26.97 1.13
C MET A 558 4.94 28.43 1.04
N ASP A 559 4.86 29.16 2.15
CA ASP A 559 5.37 30.52 2.23
C ASP A 559 6.91 30.52 2.33
N GLY A 560 7.56 31.50 1.68
CA GLY A 560 9.00 31.69 1.72
C GLY A 560 9.79 30.89 0.66
N PRO A 561 11.11 30.71 0.84
CA PRO A 561 11.96 30.01 -0.13
C PRO A 561 11.75 28.49 -0.07
N CYS A 562 11.52 27.86 -1.22
CA CYS A 562 11.30 26.41 -1.28
C CYS A 562 12.59 25.61 -1.02
N GLY A 563 12.72 25.06 0.19
CA GLY A 563 13.84 24.22 0.65
C GLY A 563 13.92 22.85 -0.04
N LEU A 564 14.46 21.85 0.67
CA LEU A 564 14.53 20.50 0.11
C LEU A 564 13.15 19.84 0.07
N VAL A 565 12.78 19.32 -1.10
CA VAL A 565 11.59 18.48 -1.32
C VAL A 565 12.02 17.37 -2.27
N SER A 566 11.98 16.13 -1.81
CA SER A 566 12.45 14.93 -2.53
C SER A 566 11.94 13.66 -1.83
N PHE A 567 12.00 12.50 -2.49
CA PHE A 567 11.78 11.18 -1.86
C PHE A 567 13.07 10.48 -1.39
N ALA A 568 14.23 10.99 -1.79
CA ALA A 568 15.54 10.58 -1.30
C ALA A 568 16.33 11.78 -0.78
N VAL A 569 17.16 11.58 0.25
CA VAL A 569 18.15 12.59 0.66
C VAL A 569 19.20 12.71 -0.45
N PRO A 570 19.40 13.88 -1.10
CA PRO A 570 20.41 14.05 -2.16
C PRO A 570 21.82 13.70 -1.69
N GLU A 571 22.71 13.27 -2.59
CA GLU A 571 24.08 12.85 -2.24
C GLU A 571 24.95 14.01 -1.71
N ASP A 572 24.67 15.25 -2.13
CA ASP A 572 25.30 16.48 -1.65
C ASP A 572 24.77 16.97 -0.29
N VAL A 573 23.74 16.30 0.26
CA VAL A 573 23.13 16.63 1.55
C VAL A 573 23.45 15.54 2.57
N GLN A 574 24.01 15.90 3.72
CA GLN A 574 24.21 14.95 4.82
C GLN A 574 22.84 14.54 5.41
N PRO A 575 22.50 13.24 5.46
CA PRO A 575 21.23 12.79 6.04
C PRO A 575 21.21 12.96 7.56
N THR A 576 20.04 13.29 8.11
CA THR A 576 19.79 13.24 9.56
C THR A 576 19.16 11.91 9.95
N GLY A 577 19.23 11.54 11.23
CA GLY A 577 18.65 10.28 11.74
C GLY A 577 19.41 9.01 11.35
N LEU A 578 20.69 9.11 10.93
CA LEU A 578 21.60 7.96 10.95
C LEU A 578 21.87 7.53 12.41
N PRO A 579 22.18 6.24 12.67
CA PRO A 579 22.71 5.83 13.96
C PRO A 579 24.04 6.54 14.25
N GLU A 580 24.30 6.86 15.52
CA GLU A 580 25.64 7.28 15.95
C GLU A 580 26.64 6.14 15.73
N GLU A 581 27.85 6.45 15.26
CA GLU A 581 28.90 5.45 15.08
C GLU A 581 29.47 5.03 16.43
N GLU A 582 29.36 3.74 16.76
CA GLU A 582 29.87 3.15 17.99
C GLU A 582 31.41 3.17 18.02
N GLY A 583 31.98 4.26 18.54
CA GLY A 583 33.38 4.28 18.98
C GLY A 583 34.42 4.41 17.87
N ALA A 584 34.14 5.14 16.79
CA ALA A 584 35.18 5.69 15.92
C ALA A 584 36.03 6.71 16.71
N ALA A 585 37.01 6.23 17.48
CA ALA A 585 37.86 7.03 18.34
C ALA A 585 38.81 7.92 17.52
N THR A 586 38.30 9.04 17.02
CA THR A 586 39.08 10.01 16.24
C THR A 586 40.11 10.69 17.13
N SER A 587 41.36 10.24 17.05
CA SER A 587 42.54 10.93 17.56
C SER A 587 42.78 12.22 16.77
N GLN A 588 41.99 13.26 17.06
CA GLN A 588 42.21 14.61 16.57
C GLN A 588 43.36 15.28 17.34
N ASP A 589 44.57 14.72 17.21
CA ASP A 589 45.79 15.44 17.57
C ASP A 589 46.23 16.28 16.38
N LYS A 590 45.84 17.55 16.41
CA LYS A 590 46.19 18.59 15.44
C LYS A 590 46.35 19.93 16.19
N GLN A 591 47.36 20.76 15.91
CA GLN A 591 48.49 20.61 14.98
C GLN A 591 49.51 21.74 15.25
N THR A 592 50.70 21.44 15.76
CA THR A 592 51.76 22.46 15.96
C THR A 592 53.17 21.91 15.78
N THR A 593 53.62 21.82 14.53
CA THR A 593 54.87 22.49 14.08
C THR A 593 55.04 22.36 12.57
N GLN A 594 55.40 23.48 11.93
CA GLN A 594 56.22 23.46 10.72
C GLN A 594 57.65 23.80 11.15
N ASP A 595 58.65 23.00 10.80
CA ASP A 595 59.69 23.48 9.88
C ASP A 595 60.66 22.40 9.36
N LYS A 596 61.21 22.66 8.17
CA LYS A 596 62.54 22.29 7.63
C LYS A 596 63.24 20.93 7.96
N THR A 597 63.17 20.04 6.96
CA THR A 597 64.31 19.39 6.24
C THR A 597 65.39 18.55 6.93
N SER A 598 65.73 17.43 6.27
CA SER A 598 67.03 16.71 6.26
C SER A 598 67.45 15.97 7.55
N GLN A 599 68.29 14.93 7.55
CA GLN A 599 68.62 13.85 6.60
C GLN A 599 69.40 12.77 7.38
N ASN A 600 69.31 11.49 6.97
CA ASN A 600 70.21 10.40 7.39
C ASN A 600 70.19 10.09 8.92
N GLU A 601 70.75 9.00 9.46
CA GLU A 601 70.91 7.61 8.98
C GLU A 601 70.75 6.66 10.19
N ALA A 602 70.80 5.34 10.00
CA ALA A 602 70.63 4.37 11.08
C ALA A 602 71.94 4.08 11.83
N ASP A 603 71.86 3.68 13.11
CA ASP A 603 72.76 2.64 13.63
C ASP A 603 72.28 1.90 14.90
N LEU A 604 72.90 0.74 15.07
CA LEU A 604 72.82 -0.36 16.08
C LEU A 604 72.64 0.06 17.56
N VAL A 605 71.88 -0.62 18.47
CA VAL A 605 71.93 -2.04 18.95
C VAL A 605 73.26 -2.36 19.69
N PRO A 606 73.38 -2.99 20.90
CA PRO A 606 72.49 -4.02 21.54
C PRO A 606 72.33 -4.02 23.11
N VAL A 607 71.74 -5.12 23.62
CA VAL A 607 71.91 -5.93 24.88
C VAL A 607 71.16 -5.68 26.22
N ASN A 608 70.71 -6.83 26.76
CA ASN A 608 70.34 -7.23 28.15
C ASN A 608 69.05 -6.66 28.79
N GLY A 609 68.24 -7.43 29.54
CA GLY A 609 68.20 -8.88 29.76
C GLY A 609 67.67 -9.30 31.15
N VAL A 610 67.10 -10.53 31.27
CA VAL A 610 66.80 -11.27 32.54
C VAL A 610 65.67 -10.65 33.42
N LEU A 611 64.44 -11.19 33.39
CA LEU A 611 63.87 -12.24 34.27
C LEU A 611 63.69 -11.87 35.77
N GLY A 612 62.46 -12.05 36.27
CA GLY A 612 62.05 -11.99 37.68
C GLY A 612 60.59 -12.44 37.82
N ASP A 613 60.24 -13.16 38.89
CA ASP A 613 58.99 -13.96 39.02
C ASP A 613 58.51 -14.05 40.49
N GLN A 614 57.23 -14.39 40.71
CA GLN A 614 56.61 -14.76 42.00
C GLN A 614 56.53 -13.63 43.09
N ASP A 615 55.64 -13.60 44.11
CA ASP A 615 54.51 -14.48 44.48
C ASP A 615 53.53 -13.81 45.51
N LYS A 616 52.35 -14.45 45.74
CA LYS A 616 51.56 -14.52 47.01
C LYS A 616 50.99 -13.24 47.71
N VAL A 617 50.03 -13.27 48.67
CA VAL A 617 48.76 -14.03 48.94
C VAL A 617 48.16 -13.62 50.33
N LEU A 618 46.88 -13.95 50.64
CA LEU A 618 46.15 -13.78 51.95
C LEU A 618 45.77 -12.31 52.35
N SER A 619 44.72 -11.99 53.15
CA SER A 619 43.56 -12.77 53.69
C SER A 619 42.45 -11.89 54.31
N LYS A 620 41.20 -12.43 54.32
CA LYS A 620 40.11 -12.35 55.35
C LYS A 620 39.96 -11.13 56.30
N GLU A 621 38.72 -10.71 56.51
CA GLU A 621 37.94 -11.02 57.75
C GLU A 621 36.42 -10.72 57.62
N GLU A 622 35.61 -11.22 58.57
CA GLU A 622 34.13 -11.07 58.66
C GLU A 622 33.71 -10.76 60.11
N GLY A 623 32.57 -10.07 60.31
CA GLY A 623 31.74 -10.29 61.51
C GLY A 623 31.05 -9.08 62.18
N ALA A 624 29.71 -9.12 62.21
CA ALA A 624 28.81 -8.62 63.28
C ALA A 624 28.74 -7.06 63.52
N THR A 625 27.64 -6.45 64.01
CA THR A 625 26.30 -6.95 64.42
C THR A 625 25.22 -5.83 64.37
N GLN A 626 23.95 -6.24 64.31
CA GLN A 626 22.74 -5.57 64.84
C GLN A 626 22.31 -4.17 64.37
N ASP A 627 21.20 -4.18 63.61
CA ASP A 627 19.87 -3.67 64.02
C ASP A 627 19.69 -2.16 64.34
N GLY A 628 18.76 -1.53 63.62
CA GLY A 628 18.43 -0.11 63.70
C GLY A 628 17.37 0.25 62.67
N SER A 629 16.14 0.48 63.13
CA SER A 629 14.96 0.61 62.26
C SER A 629 14.78 2.00 61.66
N GLN A 630 14.47 2.05 60.36
CA GLN A 630 13.64 3.12 59.78
C GLN A 630 12.99 2.67 58.46
N GLU A 631 11.70 2.97 58.32
CA GLU A 631 10.93 2.68 57.11
C GLU A 631 11.27 3.71 56.02
N THR A 632 11.60 3.23 54.82
CA THR A 632 11.46 4.02 53.59
C THR A 632 10.70 3.21 52.56
N GLN A 633 9.47 3.63 52.27
CA GLN A 633 8.62 2.98 51.27
C GLN A 633 9.19 3.24 49.86
N THR A 634 9.73 2.21 49.23
CA THR A 634 10.08 2.23 47.80
C THR A 634 8.80 2.25 46.98
N SER A 635 8.45 3.42 46.43
CA SER A 635 7.33 3.57 45.50
C SER A 635 7.68 2.93 44.15
N GLN A 636 7.25 1.67 43.97
CA GLN A 636 7.13 1.05 42.65
C GLN A 636 6.04 1.77 41.86
N ASN A 637 6.41 2.86 41.19
CA ASN A 637 5.55 3.55 40.23
C ASN A 637 5.55 2.78 38.90
N ASP A 638 4.91 1.61 38.90
CA ASP A 638 4.50 0.92 37.67
C ASP A 638 3.43 1.77 36.96
N ALA A 639 3.89 2.70 36.12
CA ALA A 639 3.04 3.64 35.40
C ALA A 639 2.39 2.95 34.19
N ASP A 640 1.11 2.58 34.31
CA ASP A 640 0.32 1.87 33.30
C ASP A 640 0.53 2.38 31.87
N LEU A 641 1.08 1.53 31.01
CA LEU A 641 1.11 1.74 29.56
C LEU A 641 -0.28 1.46 28.98
N VAL A 642 -1.16 2.46 29.05
CA VAL A 642 -2.50 2.43 28.45
C VAL A 642 -2.40 1.96 26.98
N PRO A 643 -3.07 0.85 26.61
CA PRO A 643 -2.79 0.19 25.34
C PRO A 643 -3.36 0.95 24.13
N LEU A 644 -2.60 0.95 23.03
CA LEU A 644 -2.96 1.50 21.71
C LEU A 644 -4.13 0.77 20.99
N ASN A 645 -5.02 0.10 21.73
CA ASN A 645 -6.16 -0.64 21.17
C ASN A 645 -7.17 0.27 20.46
N GLY A 646 -7.39 1.48 21.00
CA GLY A 646 -8.46 2.40 20.58
C GLY A 646 -8.38 2.95 19.15
N VAL A 647 -7.31 2.66 18.40
CA VAL A 647 -7.12 3.09 17.00
C VAL A 647 -7.27 1.92 16.00
N MET A 648 -7.41 0.67 16.47
CA MET A 648 -7.63 -0.49 15.56
C MET A 648 -8.77 -1.43 15.99
N LEU A 649 -8.98 -1.69 17.29
CA LEU A 649 -10.05 -2.58 17.74
C LEU A 649 -10.77 -2.04 18.98
N ASN A 650 -12.05 -1.71 18.79
CA ASN A 650 -12.99 -1.43 19.87
C ASN A 650 -13.89 -2.65 20.07
N GLN A 651 -13.35 -3.68 20.73
CA GLN A 651 -14.06 -4.90 21.12
C GLN A 651 -13.70 -5.23 22.58
N ASP A 652 -14.63 -4.96 23.50
CA ASP A 652 -15.13 -5.98 24.44
C ASP A 652 -16.19 -5.41 25.39
N LYS A 653 -17.43 -5.91 25.26
CA LYS A 653 -18.42 -6.05 26.34
C LYS A 653 -19.65 -6.83 25.85
N PRO A 654 -20.05 -7.93 26.51
CA PRO A 654 -21.27 -8.62 26.17
C PRO A 654 -22.49 -7.82 26.62
N VAL A 655 -23.44 -7.58 25.70
CA VAL A 655 -24.76 -7.05 26.08
C VAL A 655 -25.55 -8.18 26.72
N ALA A 656 -25.63 -8.19 28.04
CA ALA A 656 -26.51 -9.09 28.77
C ALA A 656 -27.97 -8.81 28.39
N LYS A 657 -28.76 -9.87 28.20
CA LYS A 657 -30.22 -9.74 28.19
C LYS A 657 -30.67 -9.31 29.59
N ASN A 658 -31.49 -8.27 29.66
CA ASN A 658 -32.46 -8.12 30.75
C ASN A 658 -33.80 -7.78 30.13
N GLU A 659 -34.83 -8.52 30.56
CA GLU A 659 -36.22 -8.22 30.25
C GLU A 659 -36.73 -7.21 31.27
N GLU A 660 -37.31 -6.10 30.83
CA GLU A 660 -38.37 -5.45 31.59
C GLU A 660 -39.24 -4.59 30.67
N ALA A 661 -40.56 -4.64 30.88
CA ALA A 661 -41.55 -4.01 30.03
C ALA A 661 -42.56 -3.19 30.86
N PRO A 662 -42.93 -1.97 30.42
CA PRO A 662 -44.20 -1.38 30.81
C PRO A 662 -45.34 -1.99 29.97
N LYS A 663 -46.54 -2.03 30.55
CA LYS A 663 -47.75 -2.67 29.95
C LYS A 663 -48.76 -1.63 29.43
N ASN A 664 -49.80 -2.16 28.79
CA ASN A 664 -51.10 -1.54 28.47
C ASN A 664 -51.08 -0.57 27.26
N GLU A 665 -52.11 -0.51 26.40
CA GLU A 665 -53.39 -1.24 26.40
C GLU A 665 -54.04 -1.37 25.00
N ALA A 666 -55.21 -2.02 24.96
CA ALA A 666 -56.21 -2.04 23.88
C ALA A 666 -55.85 -2.72 22.52
N SER A 667 -56.38 -3.93 22.33
CA SER A 667 -56.80 -4.42 21.00
C SER A 667 -58.28 -4.07 20.76
N PRO A 668 -58.79 -4.25 19.53
CA PRO A 668 -59.66 -5.43 19.36
C PRO A 668 -59.32 -6.28 18.12
N LYS A 669 -59.99 -7.44 18.01
CA LYS A 669 -59.70 -8.52 17.05
C LYS A 669 -60.55 -8.40 15.78
N ASN A 670 -60.00 -8.83 14.64
CA ASN A 670 -60.59 -9.69 13.59
C ASN A 670 -59.54 -9.84 12.45
N GLY A 671 -59.49 -10.91 11.66
CA GLY A 671 -60.27 -12.15 11.68
C GLY A 671 -60.22 -12.85 10.30
N ALA A 672 -60.23 -14.18 10.29
CA ALA A 672 -60.18 -15.06 9.10
C ALA A 672 -58.85 -15.13 8.32
N SER A 673 -58.69 -16.24 7.59
CA SER A 673 -57.53 -16.64 6.78
C SER A 673 -58.04 -17.21 5.46
N GLN A 674 -57.32 -16.99 4.36
CA GLN A 674 -57.38 -17.90 3.20
C GLN A 674 -56.10 -17.84 2.37
N LYS A 675 -55.72 -19.00 1.82
CA LYS A 675 -54.67 -19.13 0.80
C LYS A 675 -55.27 -18.93 -0.58
N SER A 676 -54.50 -18.38 -1.51
CA SER A 676 -54.46 -18.89 -2.89
C SER A 676 -53.11 -18.57 -3.52
N GLU A 677 -52.57 -19.53 -4.28
CA GLU A 677 -51.50 -19.30 -5.24
C GLU A 677 -52.10 -18.72 -6.52
N PHE A 678 -51.29 -18.05 -7.35
CA PHE A 678 -51.40 -18.24 -8.79
C PHE A 678 -50.06 -18.05 -9.49
N GLN A 679 -49.86 -18.77 -10.60
CA GLN A 679 -48.59 -18.82 -11.32
C GLN A 679 -48.46 -17.74 -12.40
N SER A 680 -47.23 -17.61 -12.90
CA SER A 680 -46.86 -16.96 -14.16
C SER A 680 -47.66 -17.44 -15.37
N ASP A 681 -47.82 -16.58 -16.37
CA ASP A 681 -47.91 -17.02 -17.77
C ASP A 681 -47.14 -16.06 -18.71
N SER A 682 -46.97 -16.42 -19.98
CA SER A 682 -46.02 -15.78 -20.92
C SER A 682 -46.46 -15.87 -22.39
N SER A 683 -45.66 -15.28 -23.29
CA SER A 683 -45.86 -15.26 -24.76
C SER A 683 -46.91 -14.23 -25.26
N LYS A 684 -46.87 -13.68 -26.49
CA LYS A 684 -45.91 -13.80 -27.63
C LYS A 684 -46.10 -12.62 -28.64
N ASN A 685 -45.07 -12.37 -29.48
CA ASN A 685 -45.10 -11.77 -30.83
C ASN A 685 -45.67 -10.33 -31.11
N GLY A 686 -44.82 -9.45 -31.68
CA GLY A 686 -44.92 -9.14 -33.13
C GLY A 686 -45.24 -7.72 -33.67
N VAL A 687 -44.30 -7.18 -34.48
CA VAL A 687 -44.51 -6.39 -35.74
C VAL A 687 -44.99 -4.90 -35.72
N SER A 688 -44.01 -3.98 -35.81
CA SER A 688 -43.78 -2.93 -36.85
C SER A 688 -44.86 -1.98 -37.44
N LYS A 689 -44.52 -0.67 -37.41
CA LYS A 689 -44.60 0.38 -38.48
C LYS A 689 -45.81 1.31 -38.70
N ASN A 690 -45.47 2.54 -39.14
CA ASN A 690 -46.27 3.66 -39.69
C ASN A 690 -47.16 4.46 -38.70
N GLY A 691 -47.43 5.77 -38.88
CA GLY A 691 -46.85 6.78 -39.79
C GLY A 691 -47.76 7.99 -40.12
N ALA A 692 -47.16 9.12 -40.55
CA ALA A 692 -47.74 10.36 -41.15
C ALA A 692 -48.12 11.57 -40.24
N ALA A 693 -48.09 12.78 -40.85
CA ALA A 693 -48.29 14.12 -40.27
C ALA A 693 -49.60 14.80 -40.78
N PRO A 694 -49.80 16.15 -40.76
CA PRO A 694 -49.43 16.96 -41.95
C PRO A 694 -49.30 18.53 -41.85
N LYS A 695 -48.87 19.16 -42.98
CA LYS A 695 -49.11 20.55 -43.52
C LYS A 695 -48.20 21.77 -43.18
N ASN A 696 -47.31 22.07 -44.15
CA ASN A 696 -47.18 23.29 -45.00
C ASN A 696 -46.94 24.73 -44.44
N GLY A 697 -45.93 25.41 -45.01
CA GLY A 697 -45.79 26.88 -45.11
C GLY A 697 -44.51 27.33 -45.86
N LEU A 698 -44.59 28.30 -46.79
CA LEU A 698 -43.48 28.91 -47.58
C LEU A 698 -43.72 30.45 -47.69
N PRO A 699 -42.73 31.33 -47.99
CA PRO A 699 -42.16 31.48 -49.34
C PRO A 699 -40.66 31.94 -49.41
N THR A 700 -40.23 32.47 -50.55
CA THR A 700 -38.84 32.64 -51.06
C THR A 700 -38.36 34.10 -51.28
N ALA A 701 -37.04 34.38 -51.27
CA ALA A 701 -36.34 35.32 -52.20
C ALA A 701 -34.78 35.36 -52.03
N LEU A 702 -34.06 35.93 -53.03
CA LEU A 702 -32.60 36.15 -53.11
C LEU A 702 -32.25 37.65 -53.23
N PRO A 703 -30.98 38.07 -52.99
CA PRO A 703 -30.20 38.73 -54.06
C PRO A 703 -28.72 38.26 -54.17
N LYS A 704 -27.85 39.00 -54.88
CA LYS A 704 -26.59 38.53 -55.52
C LYS A 704 -25.30 39.31 -55.18
N ASN A 705 -24.16 38.62 -55.31
CA ASN A 705 -22.80 39.04 -55.76
C ASN A 705 -22.05 40.22 -55.09
N GLY A 706 -20.76 40.00 -54.74
CA GLY A 706 -19.77 41.07 -54.53
C GLY A 706 -18.36 40.61 -54.07
N ALA A 707 -17.38 40.62 -55.00
CA ALA A 707 -15.89 40.62 -54.88
C ALA A 707 -15.11 40.14 -53.62
N ALA A 708 -13.92 39.55 -53.85
CA ALA A 708 -12.90 39.20 -52.85
C ALA A 708 -11.70 40.19 -52.83
N PRO A 709 -10.72 40.10 -51.90
CA PRO A 709 -9.51 39.29 -52.23
C PRO A 709 -8.66 38.70 -51.05
N ARG A 710 -8.04 37.52 -51.29
CA ARG A 710 -6.72 37.03 -50.74
C ARG A 710 -6.59 36.83 -49.20
N THR A 711 -5.73 36.01 -48.58
CA THR A 711 -4.81 34.84 -48.86
C THR A 711 -4.40 34.30 -47.46
N PHE A 712 -3.94 33.07 -47.16
CA PHE A 712 -3.45 31.86 -47.86
C PHE A 712 -4.22 30.60 -47.30
N VAL A 713 -4.05 29.29 -47.59
CA VAL A 713 -2.96 28.36 -47.99
C VAL A 713 -1.95 28.06 -46.85
N ASN A 714 -1.71 26.85 -46.33
CA ASN A 714 -2.18 25.49 -46.70
C ASN A 714 -2.16 24.52 -45.49
N ARG A 715 -2.99 23.47 -45.49
CA ARG A 715 -2.59 22.11 -45.02
C ARG A 715 -3.50 21.03 -45.63
N THR A 716 -2.89 19.96 -46.10
CA THR A 716 -3.49 19.01 -47.04
C THR A 716 -4.33 17.92 -46.34
N SER A 717 -5.32 17.39 -47.05
CA SER A 717 -6.26 16.38 -46.55
C SER A 717 -5.69 14.96 -46.53
N CYS A 718 -6.24 14.14 -45.62
CA CYS A 718 -6.11 12.69 -45.69
C CYS A 718 -7.04 12.11 -46.77
N LYS A 719 -6.49 11.23 -47.60
CA LYS A 719 -7.17 10.14 -48.33
C LYS A 719 -6.35 8.88 -48.00
N GLN A 720 -6.90 7.68 -47.90
CA GLN A 720 -7.90 7.08 -48.80
C GLN A 720 -8.64 5.94 -48.08
N CYS A 721 -9.91 5.72 -48.42
CA CYS A 721 -10.60 4.47 -48.11
C CYS A 721 -10.53 3.55 -49.32
N ASP A 722 -10.35 2.25 -49.13
CA ASP A 722 -10.73 1.22 -50.10
C ASP A 722 -11.10 -0.09 -49.38
N ARG A 723 -11.84 -0.96 -50.08
CA ARG A 723 -12.48 -2.18 -49.54
C ARG A 723 -11.61 -3.43 -49.71
N VAL A 724 -11.80 -4.43 -48.84
CA VAL A 724 -12.03 -5.84 -49.24
C VAL A 724 -13.09 -6.44 -48.30
N GLU A 725 -13.93 -7.33 -48.80
CA GLU A 725 -14.90 -8.13 -48.03
C GLU A 725 -14.36 -9.53 -47.76
N LEU A 726 -14.46 -10.01 -46.52
CA LEU A 726 -14.83 -11.39 -46.12
C LEU A 726 -14.96 -11.51 -44.59
#